data_AF-A0A7G8E7E1-F1
#
_entry.id   AF-A0A7G8E7E1-F1
#
_cell.length_a   1.000
_cell.length_b   1.000
_cell.length_c   1.000
_cell.angle_alpha   90.00
_cell.angle_beta   90.00
_cell.angle_gamma   90.00
#
_symmetry.space_group_name_H-M   'P 1'
#
loop_
_entity.id
_entity.type
_entity.pdbx_description
1 polymer ?
#
loop_
_entity_poly.entity_id
_entity_poly.type
_entity_poly.pdbx_seq_one_letter_code
_entity_poly.pdbx_strand_id
1 'polypeptide(L)'
;MLSGMPKRRHPLSTLSNTTRQALKRSASAMGKQKILPKALRRQLNRLGQTRRPSPPNNRRKKITPELQDYLKELQNRETSKRIIRDFRELAHYAYVFDIEHYKVQLEPEEAGKITSIGDAIFHYCRSGHQEGIDPSDLFDTENYLSKYPDVKESGLNPMVHCFKFGMNENRYSMDNIHFMRKMADIKKPETNAINTIKEDLRTKKVGVFLHIFYPELGETIATYLKNIPCNIDIFISTKKEATKNLESVFLRVNNAQKVEVRHFSNIGRDVAPFIVGFRDQILDYDVILKLHSKKSPHSNALSGWFLHCLDNLIGSESITATNLKALQNPQTGIIYPIENYALSLGIKHDSCWGHEDGNYIKANPFLTRFNLGHITRESQFRFPTGTMFWCKSELLKPLLDWNLSWEDFDEEGGQIDGTVAHSIERLIGLSTTEIFHQNLKTTYCGYSLSKQHLTDKAIIEGRNKINIQGFEKVIQFKPQNLEPSWSLQNNTDAKSLHIHWVIPNFTPGLGGHMTIFRTIDFLERCGHKCTIWVHSELKGDDKPSRLSSLHKRVIDQHFISLQTDQVYMLGNSQEDLDRISGDIVIATDRMSTYPVLGMRKFQKRFYFVQDYEPFFFAQGTSSILTEQSYASKNNFACICASPWLKQKMESFGNSAVSFPLAVDHSVYHPKNNQQRSNHAIAFYVRRSTPRRLYELGLLALRELFDLGDHFEIITFGEKDLPDLGIPVKVRHAGILDANDLAHLYRQCTVGLVLSGTNYSLVPNEMMACGLPVVDIDAEHTRVSYQPDTAVLAEATPAGLASGLSRLLNNVSFRQKCARAGLAATAHLNWDSSNKLIEGFIQESLPARSIPCQLVEPSTPLVTIVIPVYNGGAMLKTIVESCLSQDLDQPFEVLLIDSASIDGCLESLPQDERLRIHRIRKEDFGHGRTRNLGVELARGEYVAFITQDAIPANRMWLMNLIAPLQKDPHVAGVFGCHIAHTDHGQLTALDLDQHFNRWIFRSHRQPIELDTERQKANGVVSTHERFYSDNNSCLRKSIWKTLPLPDVVYGEDQLWAQEILRKGYKKAYASTAVVRHSHEYGFRETVVRANTEWHFYNQMLGEKLPTTKQQVLQMVERSCASDLQAQKSYPDISDDDLMKRRRLHFARACGYYLAGRGRGEMRP
;
A
#
# COMPACT_ATOMS: atom_id res chain seq x y z
N MET A 1 73.69 -23.83 -9.16
CA MET A 1 74.16 -23.14 -10.38
C MET A 1 73.08 -23.34 -11.44
N LEU A 2 72.37 -22.38 -12.01
CA LEU A 2 72.47 -20.92 -12.21
C LEU A 2 71.02 -20.36 -12.17
N SER A 3 70.60 -19.36 -11.42
CA SER A 3 70.88 -17.91 -11.50
C SER A 3 70.83 -17.29 -12.91
N GLY A 4 69.73 -16.57 -13.21
CA GLY A 4 69.77 -15.36 -14.04
C GLY A 4 68.95 -15.35 -15.35
N MET A 5 67.67 -14.95 -15.30
CA MET A 5 67.04 -14.15 -16.36
C MET A 5 65.93 -13.24 -15.78
N PRO A 6 65.89 -11.94 -16.16
CA PRO A 6 64.87 -11.02 -15.66
C PRO A 6 63.52 -11.23 -16.38
N LYS A 7 62.41 -11.16 -15.61
CA LYS A 7 61.05 -11.16 -16.15
C LYS A 7 60.87 -9.99 -17.12
N ARG A 8 60.68 -10.27 -18.42
CA ARG A 8 60.37 -9.28 -19.47
C ARG A 8 59.15 -8.44 -19.07
N ARG A 9 59.29 -7.10 -19.10
CA ARG A 9 58.14 -6.16 -19.02
C ARG A 9 57.26 -6.33 -20.25
N HIS A 10 55.93 -6.27 -20.04
CA HIS A 10 54.91 -6.42 -21.07
C HIS A 10 55.09 -5.35 -22.17
N PRO A 11 54.95 -5.66 -23.48
CA PRO A 11 55.33 -4.76 -24.58
C PRO A 11 54.58 -3.43 -24.65
N LEU A 12 53.51 -3.28 -23.85
CA LEU A 12 52.67 -2.09 -23.81
C LEU A 12 53.13 -1.07 -22.76
N SER A 13 54.09 -1.42 -21.89
CA SER A 13 54.54 -0.53 -20.81
C SER A 13 55.39 0.65 -21.30
N THR A 14 55.90 0.62 -22.52
CA THR A 14 56.78 1.64 -23.14
C THR A 14 56.03 2.67 -24.00
N LEU A 15 54.74 2.50 -24.24
CA LEU A 15 53.93 3.43 -25.04
C LEU A 15 53.46 4.64 -24.20
N SER A 16 53.46 5.82 -24.82
CA SER A 16 52.92 7.06 -24.21
C SER A 16 51.42 6.92 -23.90
N ASN A 17 50.94 7.70 -22.92
CA ASN A 17 49.54 7.63 -22.49
C ASN A 17 48.55 7.96 -23.62
N THR A 18 48.91 8.90 -24.51
CA THR A 18 48.15 9.24 -25.71
C THR A 18 48.03 8.06 -26.67
N THR A 19 49.13 7.34 -26.93
CA THR A 19 49.13 6.16 -27.82
C THR A 19 48.33 4.99 -27.22
N ARG A 20 48.38 4.79 -25.89
CA ARG A 20 47.53 3.80 -25.22
C ARG A 20 46.04 4.15 -25.28
N GLN A 21 45.67 5.41 -25.14
CA GLN A 21 44.28 5.84 -25.25
C GLN A 21 43.74 5.69 -26.68
N ALA A 22 44.57 6.01 -27.69
CA ALA A 22 44.22 5.78 -29.09
C ALA A 22 44.00 4.27 -29.37
N LEU A 23 44.92 3.40 -28.95
CA LEU A 23 44.79 1.94 -29.08
C LEU A 23 43.54 1.39 -28.37
N LYS A 24 43.20 1.91 -27.19
CA LYS A 24 41.99 1.50 -26.46
C LYS A 24 40.69 1.95 -27.14
N ARG A 25 40.68 3.16 -27.71
CA ARG A 25 39.54 3.67 -28.49
C ARG A 25 39.36 2.87 -29.78
N SER A 26 40.45 2.58 -30.50
CA SER A 26 40.43 1.75 -31.70
C SER A 26 40.01 0.31 -31.41
N ALA A 27 40.50 -0.30 -30.33
CA ALA A 27 40.08 -1.65 -29.91
C ALA A 27 38.60 -1.73 -29.51
N SER A 28 38.07 -0.70 -28.84
CA SER A 28 36.65 -0.59 -28.51
C SER A 28 35.76 -0.39 -29.74
N ALA A 29 36.23 0.39 -30.73
CA ALA A 29 35.53 0.58 -32.00
C ALA A 29 35.53 -0.69 -32.88
N MET A 30 36.68 -1.36 -33.02
CA MET A 30 36.79 -2.62 -33.77
C MET A 30 36.04 -3.77 -33.08
N GLY A 31 36.05 -3.83 -31.74
CA GLY A 31 35.27 -4.79 -30.95
C GLY A 31 33.75 -4.68 -31.07
N LYS A 32 33.24 -3.65 -31.75
CA LYS A 32 31.82 -3.47 -32.06
C LYS A 32 31.43 -3.89 -33.47
N GLN A 33 32.39 -4.04 -34.40
CA GLN A 33 32.10 -4.48 -35.76
C GLN A 33 31.76 -5.98 -35.80
N LYS A 34 30.65 -6.34 -36.46
CA LYS A 34 30.13 -7.72 -36.54
C LYS A 34 30.95 -8.65 -37.46
N ILE A 35 31.87 -8.10 -38.25
CA ILE A 35 32.67 -8.83 -39.25
C ILE A 35 33.83 -9.62 -38.59
N LEU A 36 34.19 -9.31 -37.33
CA LEU A 36 35.28 -9.99 -36.63
C LEU A 36 34.83 -11.23 -35.85
N PRO A 37 35.64 -12.31 -35.81
CA PRO A 37 35.35 -13.51 -35.04
C PRO A 37 35.09 -13.23 -33.54
N LYS A 38 34.15 -13.97 -32.95
CA LYS A 38 33.64 -13.74 -31.58
C LYS A 38 34.73 -13.77 -30.50
N ALA A 39 35.77 -14.59 -30.69
CA ALA A 39 36.92 -14.67 -29.78
C ALA A 39 37.77 -13.39 -29.82
N LEU A 40 38.11 -12.90 -31.01
CA LEU A 40 38.88 -11.67 -31.20
C LEU A 40 38.09 -10.45 -30.69
N ARG A 41 36.78 -10.45 -30.94
CA ARG A 41 35.86 -9.40 -30.46
C ARG A 41 35.79 -9.32 -28.94
N ARG A 42 35.80 -10.48 -28.24
CA ARG A 42 35.88 -10.53 -26.77
C ARG A 42 37.22 -10.03 -26.24
N GLN A 43 38.31 -10.34 -26.93
CA GLN A 43 39.66 -9.93 -26.54
C GLN A 43 39.84 -8.41 -26.68
N LEU A 44 39.36 -7.82 -27.79
CA LEU A 44 39.36 -6.38 -28.04
C LEU A 44 38.46 -5.61 -27.06
N ASN A 45 37.27 -6.16 -26.74
CA ASN A 45 36.39 -5.56 -25.72
C ASN A 45 36.99 -5.61 -24.31
N ARG A 46 37.73 -6.67 -23.95
CA ARG A 46 38.48 -6.74 -22.67
C ARG A 46 39.60 -5.70 -22.61
N LEU A 47 40.29 -5.43 -23.73
CA LEU A 47 41.32 -4.38 -23.82
C LEU A 47 40.72 -2.96 -23.73
N GLY A 48 39.48 -2.78 -24.19
CA GLY A 48 38.75 -1.51 -24.17
C GLY A 48 38.02 -1.19 -22.86
N GLN A 49 37.83 -2.15 -21.95
CA GLN A 49 37.18 -1.92 -20.65
C GLN A 49 38.15 -1.27 -19.67
N THR A 50 37.85 -0.04 -19.25
CA THR A 50 38.45 0.55 -18.06
C THR A 50 37.93 -0.20 -16.84
N ARG A 51 38.82 -0.89 -16.10
CA ARG A 51 38.52 -1.29 -14.72
C ARG A 51 38.07 -0.04 -13.98
N ARG A 52 36.79 0.03 -13.58
CA ARG A 52 36.37 1.01 -12.58
C ARG A 52 37.23 0.73 -11.34
N PRO A 53 37.94 1.72 -10.78
CA PRO A 53 38.53 1.54 -9.46
C PRO A 53 37.37 1.23 -8.51
N SER A 54 37.54 0.22 -7.65
CA SER A 54 36.76 0.14 -6.42
C SER A 54 36.83 1.52 -5.76
N PRO A 55 35.72 2.08 -5.23
CA PRO A 55 35.82 3.32 -4.48
C PRO A 55 36.87 3.13 -3.38
N PRO A 56 37.78 4.09 -3.16
CA PRO A 56 38.75 3.97 -2.09
C PRO A 56 37.99 3.80 -0.77
N ASN A 57 38.40 2.81 0.03
CA ASN A 57 37.83 2.60 1.37
C ASN A 57 38.33 3.74 2.28
N ASN A 58 37.71 4.91 2.14
CA ASN A 58 38.07 6.15 2.84
C ASN A 58 37.75 6.10 4.35
N ARG A 59 37.28 4.96 4.90
CA ARG A 59 36.86 4.85 6.31
C ARG A 59 37.94 4.29 7.23
N ARG A 60 38.85 3.44 6.75
CA ARG A 60 39.87 2.81 7.60
C ARG A 60 41.19 3.56 7.44
N LYS A 61 41.47 4.51 8.34
CA LYS A 61 42.76 5.23 8.34
C LYS A 61 43.89 4.32 8.84
N LYS A 62 45.13 4.61 8.45
CA LYS A 62 46.30 3.93 9.06
C LYS A 62 46.35 4.30 10.55
N ILE A 63 46.62 3.31 11.40
CA ILE A 63 46.83 3.53 12.84
C ILE A 63 48.01 4.47 13.01
N THR A 64 47.85 5.51 13.83
CA THR A 64 48.91 6.46 14.15
C THR A 64 50.09 5.76 14.85
N PRO A 65 51.34 6.24 14.72
CA PRO A 65 52.49 5.66 15.42
C PRO A 65 52.25 5.53 16.93
N GLU A 66 51.65 6.56 17.54
CA GLU A 66 51.26 6.59 18.95
C GLU A 66 50.37 5.41 19.35
N LEU A 67 49.30 5.13 18.59
CA LEU A 67 48.41 4.00 18.85
C LEU A 67 49.05 2.65 18.54
N GLN A 68 50.03 2.58 17.63
CA GLN A 68 50.80 1.37 17.39
C GLN A 68 51.72 1.04 18.55
N ASP A 69 52.35 2.05 19.14
CA ASP A 69 53.22 1.88 20.31
C ASP A 69 52.40 1.56 21.56
N TYR A 70 51.25 2.22 21.76
CA TYR A 70 50.29 1.86 22.81
C TYR A 70 49.82 0.40 22.67
N LEU A 71 49.55 -0.06 21.44
CA LEU A 71 49.17 -1.46 21.18
C LEU A 71 50.30 -2.45 21.53
N LYS A 72 51.57 -2.09 21.27
CA LYS A 72 52.72 -2.93 21.69
C LYS A 72 52.83 -2.99 23.21
N GLU A 73 52.63 -1.87 23.90
CA GLU A 73 52.60 -1.85 25.36
C GLU A 73 51.48 -2.73 25.92
N LEU A 74 50.28 -2.64 25.36
CA LEU A 74 49.15 -3.49 25.75
C LEU A 74 49.43 -4.99 25.55
N GLN A 75 50.21 -5.35 24.54
CA GLN A 75 50.63 -6.73 24.27
C GLN A 75 51.69 -7.24 25.27
N ASN A 76 52.47 -6.33 25.85
CA ASN A 76 53.45 -6.66 26.89
C ASN A 76 52.82 -6.70 28.29
N ARG A 77 51.69 -6.01 28.49
CA ARG A 77 50.81 -6.16 29.67
C ARG A 77 50.02 -7.47 29.54
N GLU A 78 49.69 -8.16 30.64
CA GLU A 78 48.86 -9.39 30.65
C GLU A 78 47.38 -9.13 30.26
N THR A 79 47.14 -8.49 29.13
CA THR A 79 45.84 -8.07 28.64
C THR A 79 45.18 -9.18 27.82
N SER A 80 43.87 -9.37 27.97
CA SER A 80 43.12 -10.37 27.20
C SER A 80 43.29 -10.19 25.68
N LYS A 81 43.53 -11.30 24.96
CA LYS A 81 43.63 -11.34 23.49
C LYS A 81 42.42 -10.73 22.79
N ARG A 82 41.24 -10.80 23.40
CA ARG A 82 40.00 -10.21 22.89
C ARG A 82 40.05 -8.68 22.89
N ILE A 83 40.47 -8.09 24.01
CA ILE A 83 40.60 -6.63 24.17
C ILE A 83 41.65 -6.09 23.20
N ILE A 84 42.78 -6.79 23.05
CA ILE A 84 43.83 -6.41 22.08
C ILE A 84 43.29 -6.42 20.63
N ARG A 85 42.44 -7.40 20.29
CA ARG A 85 41.81 -7.48 18.97
C ARG A 85 40.86 -6.31 18.73
N ASP A 86 39.99 -6.03 19.69
CA ASP A 86 38.98 -4.98 19.60
C ASP A 86 39.63 -3.60 19.59
N PHE A 87 40.68 -3.37 20.40
CA PHE A 87 41.50 -2.16 20.35
C PHE A 87 42.13 -1.96 18.98
N ARG A 88 42.75 -3.01 18.41
CA ARG A 88 43.38 -2.92 17.08
C ARG A 88 42.37 -2.52 16.01
N GLU A 89 41.14 -3.01 16.11
CA GLU A 89 40.07 -2.63 15.19
C GLU A 89 39.66 -1.16 15.39
N LEU A 90 39.39 -0.73 16.62
CA LEU A 90 38.96 0.65 16.92
C LEU A 90 40.06 1.69 16.73
N ALA A 91 41.34 1.33 16.83
CA ALA A 91 42.46 2.23 16.57
C ALA A 91 42.46 2.81 15.13
N HIS A 92 41.88 2.09 14.16
CA HIS A 92 41.67 2.61 12.81
C HIS A 92 40.60 3.71 12.72
N TYR A 93 39.74 3.78 13.74
CA TYR A 93 38.59 4.68 13.86
C TYR A 93 38.74 5.62 15.06
N ALA A 94 39.97 5.82 15.55
CA ALA A 94 40.24 6.70 16.69
C ALA A 94 39.70 8.12 16.50
N TYR A 95 39.58 8.61 15.26
CA TYR A 95 38.97 9.91 14.95
C TYR A 95 37.48 10.02 15.32
N VAL A 96 36.82 8.91 15.66
CA VAL A 96 35.43 8.89 16.15
C VAL A 96 35.38 9.04 17.66
N PHE A 97 36.49 8.85 18.39
CA PHE A 97 36.53 9.05 19.84
C PHE A 97 36.73 10.53 20.18
N ASP A 98 35.97 11.01 21.15
CA ASP A 98 36.14 12.35 21.75
C ASP A 98 36.49 12.16 23.23
N ILE A 99 37.74 12.50 23.59
CA ILE A 99 38.28 12.27 24.93
C ILE A 99 37.51 13.07 25.99
N GLU A 100 37.15 14.31 25.69
CA GLU A 100 36.49 15.17 26.66
C GLU A 100 35.04 14.73 26.86
N HIS A 101 34.35 14.37 25.76
CA HIS A 101 33.02 13.75 25.85
C HIS A 101 33.04 12.44 26.65
N TYR A 102 34.07 11.61 26.45
CA TYR A 102 34.21 10.32 27.12
C TYR A 102 34.47 10.48 28.62
N LYS A 103 35.32 11.44 29.03
CA LYS A 103 35.64 11.72 30.44
C LYS A 103 34.45 12.21 31.25
N VAL A 104 33.58 13.03 30.66
CA VAL A 104 32.41 13.60 31.35
C VAL A 104 31.42 12.51 31.80
N GLN A 105 31.48 11.33 31.18
CA GLN A 105 30.63 10.18 31.53
C GLN A 105 31.23 9.25 32.58
N LEU A 106 32.47 9.50 33.01
CA LEU A 106 33.21 8.67 33.96
C LEU A 106 33.26 9.32 35.36
N GLU A 107 33.44 8.49 36.38
CA GLU A 107 33.72 8.97 37.73
C GLU A 107 35.06 9.75 37.77
N PRO A 108 35.22 10.76 38.65
CA PRO A 108 36.40 11.64 38.65
C PRO A 108 37.75 10.91 38.72
N GLU A 109 37.83 9.81 39.46
CA GLU A 109 39.05 8.97 39.57
C GLU A 109 39.37 8.20 38.28
N GLU A 110 38.35 7.81 37.51
CA GLU A 110 38.50 7.11 36.24
C GLU A 110 38.78 8.08 35.09
N ALA A 111 38.07 9.21 35.07
CA ALA A 111 38.33 10.30 34.15
C ALA A 111 39.80 10.79 34.22
N GLY A 112 40.37 10.85 35.44
CA GLY A 112 41.77 11.20 35.67
C GLY A 112 42.79 10.20 35.09
N LYS A 113 42.38 8.95 34.82
CA LYS A 113 43.23 7.91 34.19
C LYS A 113 43.19 7.96 32.67
N ILE A 114 42.23 8.68 32.08
CA ILE A 114 42.12 8.84 30.62
C ILE A 114 42.96 10.05 30.20
N THR A 115 44.23 9.82 29.85
CA THR A 115 45.16 10.90 29.47
C THR A 115 45.41 10.97 27.97
N SER A 116 45.13 9.89 27.25
CA SER A 116 45.32 9.75 25.81
C SER A 116 44.12 9.10 25.13
N ILE A 117 44.06 9.18 23.80
CA ILE A 117 43.05 8.47 23.02
C ILE A 117 43.23 6.95 23.10
N GLY A 118 44.45 6.47 23.34
CA GLY A 118 44.73 5.07 23.63
C GLY A 118 44.05 4.62 24.92
N ASP A 119 44.11 5.43 25.98
CA ASP A 119 43.44 5.13 27.26
C ASP A 119 41.92 5.05 27.08
N ALA A 120 41.32 5.96 26.31
CA ALA A 120 39.88 5.96 26.03
C ALA A 120 39.43 4.71 25.26
N ILE A 121 40.13 4.35 24.17
CA ILE A 121 39.83 3.15 23.38
C ILE A 121 40.03 1.88 24.22
N PHE A 122 41.08 1.84 25.03
CA PHE A 122 41.36 0.71 25.91
C PHE A 122 40.26 0.55 26.97
N HIS A 123 39.88 1.65 27.64
CA HIS A 123 38.78 1.66 28.61
C HIS A 123 37.48 1.16 27.96
N TYR A 124 37.16 1.68 26.78
CA TYR A 124 35.95 1.31 26.06
C TYR A 124 35.93 -0.17 25.68
N CYS A 125 37.05 -0.73 25.21
CA CYS A 125 37.19 -2.15 24.89
C CYS A 125 37.15 -3.06 26.14
N ARG A 126 37.55 -2.54 27.31
CA ARG A 126 37.64 -3.30 28.56
C ARG A 126 36.29 -3.38 29.26
N SER A 127 35.62 -2.25 29.45
CA SER A 127 34.38 -2.18 30.25
C SER A 127 33.42 -1.07 29.83
N GLY A 128 33.91 0.05 29.26
CA GLY A 128 33.04 1.20 28.95
C GLY A 128 31.86 0.88 28.01
N HIS A 129 32.03 -0.04 27.05
CA HIS A 129 30.93 -0.45 26.18
C HIS A 129 29.85 -1.30 26.88
N GLN A 130 30.17 -1.93 28.01
CA GLN A 130 29.24 -2.71 28.82
C GLN A 130 28.48 -1.83 29.82
N GLU A 131 29.15 -0.76 30.26
CA GLU A 131 28.60 0.29 31.11
C GLU A 131 27.71 1.28 30.35
N GLY A 132 27.57 1.11 29.03
CA GLY A 132 26.73 1.96 28.19
C GLY A 132 27.35 3.33 27.84
N ILE A 133 28.65 3.52 28.09
CA ILE A 133 29.34 4.79 27.86
C ILE A 133 29.45 5.07 26.36
N ASP A 134 29.22 6.31 25.94
CA ASP A 134 29.33 6.72 24.55
C ASP A 134 30.78 7.15 24.22
N PRO A 135 31.46 6.54 23.23
CA PRO A 135 32.82 6.92 22.84
C PRO A 135 32.90 8.33 22.22
N SER A 136 31.77 8.86 21.73
CA SER A 136 31.57 10.25 21.32
C SER A 136 30.09 10.54 21.03
N ASP A 137 29.78 11.79 20.69
CA ASP A 137 28.46 12.16 20.15
C ASP A 137 28.07 11.44 18.85
N LEU A 138 29.04 10.80 18.17
CA LEU A 138 28.84 10.11 16.90
C LEU A 138 28.51 8.62 17.04
N PHE A 139 28.47 8.09 18.27
CA PHE A 139 28.11 6.69 18.51
C PHE A 139 27.42 6.53 19.86
N ASP A 140 26.16 6.08 19.82
CA ASP A 140 25.34 5.74 20.99
C ASP A 140 25.42 4.22 21.24
N THR A 141 26.06 3.86 22.36
CA THR A 141 26.39 2.48 22.75
C THR A 141 25.13 1.71 23.13
N GLU A 142 24.29 2.27 24.01
CA GLU A 142 23.07 1.61 24.47
C GLU A 142 22.04 1.49 23.35
N ASN A 143 21.88 2.51 22.52
CA ASN A 143 20.97 2.47 21.38
C ASN A 143 21.38 1.39 20.38
N TYR A 144 22.67 1.24 20.07
CA TYR A 144 23.15 0.18 19.18
C TYR A 144 22.81 -1.22 19.75
N LEU A 145 23.05 -1.44 21.05
CA LEU A 145 22.76 -2.72 21.70
C LEU A 145 21.26 -2.98 21.84
N SER A 146 20.44 -1.95 22.03
CA SER A 146 18.98 -2.07 22.09
C SER A 146 18.37 -2.40 20.72
N LYS A 147 18.92 -1.81 19.64
CA LYS A 147 18.49 -2.02 18.25
C LYS A 147 18.89 -3.38 17.69
N TYR A 148 20.01 -3.92 18.14
CA TYR A 148 20.54 -5.20 17.64
C TYR A 148 20.72 -6.19 18.81
N PRO A 149 19.62 -6.84 19.26
CA PRO A 149 19.65 -7.81 20.35
C PRO A 149 20.64 -8.95 20.10
N ASP A 150 20.84 -9.35 18.85
CA ASP A 150 21.82 -10.37 18.46
C ASP A 150 23.27 -9.94 18.77
N VAL A 151 23.59 -8.65 18.58
CA VAL A 151 24.89 -8.09 18.99
C VAL A 151 25.02 -8.07 20.50
N LYS A 152 23.95 -7.68 21.22
CA LYS A 152 23.92 -7.68 22.68
C LYS A 152 24.11 -9.08 23.27
N GLU A 153 23.39 -10.07 22.75
CA GLU A 153 23.49 -11.48 23.17
C GLU A 153 24.85 -12.10 22.84
N SER A 154 25.45 -11.74 21.69
CA SER A 154 26.81 -12.19 21.35
C SER A 154 27.89 -11.63 22.27
N GLY A 155 27.57 -10.59 23.04
CA GLY A 155 28.48 -9.85 23.90
C GLY A 155 29.59 -9.13 23.13
N LEU A 156 29.52 -9.01 21.80
CA LEU A 156 30.51 -8.31 20.99
C LEU A 156 30.57 -6.82 21.34
N ASN A 157 31.74 -6.20 21.22
CA ASN A 157 31.86 -4.75 21.37
C ASN A 157 31.00 -4.07 20.27
N PRO A 158 30.03 -3.22 20.64
CA PRO A 158 29.04 -2.66 19.72
C PRO A 158 29.69 -1.76 18.66
N MET A 159 30.70 -0.98 19.02
CA MET A 159 31.41 -0.10 18.08
C MET A 159 32.28 -0.92 17.11
N VAL A 160 32.95 -1.99 17.59
CA VAL A 160 33.69 -2.92 16.72
C VAL A 160 32.74 -3.61 15.74
N HIS A 161 31.60 -4.10 16.22
CA HIS A 161 30.59 -4.72 15.37
C HIS A 161 30.09 -3.73 14.31
N CYS A 162 29.74 -2.50 14.73
CA CYS A 162 29.25 -1.47 13.83
C CYS A 162 30.23 -1.17 12.69
N PHE A 163 31.51 -0.94 12.98
CA PHE A 163 32.47 -0.58 11.94
C PHE A 163 32.91 -1.76 11.07
N LYS A 164 32.92 -2.97 11.61
CA LYS A 164 33.40 -4.16 10.90
C LYS A 164 32.32 -4.82 10.04
N PHE A 165 31.10 -4.88 10.56
CA PHE A 165 29.97 -5.60 9.95
C PHE A 165 28.77 -4.67 9.75
N GLY A 166 28.37 -3.98 10.83
CA GLY A 166 27.12 -3.22 10.88
C GLY A 166 26.96 -2.20 9.75
N MET A 167 27.97 -1.42 9.42
CA MET A 167 27.90 -0.44 8.32
C MET A 167 27.63 -1.07 6.94
N ASN A 168 28.11 -2.29 6.69
CA ASN A 168 27.84 -3.03 5.44
C ASN A 168 26.49 -3.74 5.48
N GLU A 169 26.03 -4.09 6.68
CA GLU A 169 24.72 -4.70 6.96
C GLU A 169 23.60 -3.65 7.12
N ASN A 170 23.90 -2.37 6.91
CA ASN A 170 22.98 -1.23 7.15
C ASN A 170 22.48 -1.11 8.61
N ARG A 171 23.28 -1.59 9.57
CA ARG A 171 23.06 -1.47 11.01
C ARG A 171 23.86 -0.29 11.57
N TYR A 172 23.17 0.81 11.84
CA TYR A 172 23.75 2.06 12.35
C TYR A 172 23.41 2.29 13.83
N SER A 173 24.30 2.95 14.56
CA SER A 173 24.09 3.36 15.96
C SER A 173 23.11 4.51 16.09
N MET A 174 23.17 5.50 15.20
CA MET A 174 22.20 6.58 15.15
C MET A 174 21.40 6.53 13.85
N ASP A 175 20.08 6.74 13.98
CA ASP A 175 19.22 7.15 12.88
C ASP A 175 19.10 8.68 12.86
N ASN A 176 18.54 9.22 11.78
CA ASN A 176 18.40 10.68 11.60
C ASN A 176 17.62 11.35 12.75
N ILE A 177 16.70 10.62 13.38
CA ILE A 177 15.85 11.09 14.49
C ILE A 177 16.66 11.16 15.79
N HIS A 178 17.44 10.12 16.09
CA HIS A 178 18.33 10.12 17.25
C HIS A 178 19.40 11.21 17.15
N PHE A 179 19.96 11.42 15.94
CA PHE A 179 20.90 12.51 15.71
C PHE A 179 20.25 13.88 16.00
N MET A 180 19.06 14.16 15.44
CA MET A 180 18.34 15.42 15.71
C MET A 180 17.98 15.59 17.19
N ARG A 181 17.51 14.53 17.86
CA ARG A 181 17.18 14.57 19.29
C ARG A 181 18.42 14.79 20.17
N LYS A 182 19.58 14.25 19.79
CA LYS A 182 20.84 14.42 20.54
C LYS A 182 21.40 15.84 20.36
N MET A 183 21.33 16.37 19.13
CA MET A 183 21.87 17.69 18.74
C MET A 183 21.01 18.89 19.15
N ALA A 184 19.71 18.70 19.38
CA ALA A 184 18.85 19.81 19.81
C ALA A 184 19.16 20.28 21.22
N ASP A 185 19.19 21.60 21.43
CA ASP A 185 19.43 22.18 22.76
C ASP A 185 18.22 22.00 23.68
N ILE A 186 17.00 22.10 23.12
CA ILE A 186 15.73 21.90 23.83
C ILE A 186 15.04 20.64 23.30
N LYS A 187 14.94 19.61 24.15
CA LYS A 187 14.60 18.23 23.73
C LYS A 187 13.20 17.78 24.12
N LYS A 188 12.61 18.35 25.19
CA LYS A 188 11.33 17.94 25.75
C LYS A 188 10.55 19.16 26.25
N PRO A 189 9.21 19.16 26.13
CA PRO A 189 8.39 20.20 26.72
C PRO A 189 8.40 20.11 28.26
N GLU A 190 8.47 21.26 28.91
CA GLU A 190 8.35 21.43 30.36
C GLU A 190 6.97 21.97 30.73
N THR A 191 6.05 21.09 31.15
CA THR A 191 4.67 21.49 31.48
C THR A 191 4.59 22.49 32.64
N ASN A 192 5.55 22.43 33.58
CA ASN A 192 5.60 23.33 34.74
C ASN A 192 6.01 24.77 34.36
N ALA A 193 6.53 25.00 33.15
CA ALA A 193 6.96 26.33 32.70
C ALA A 193 5.78 27.26 32.36
N ILE A 194 4.57 26.73 32.13
CA ILE A 194 3.44 27.51 31.60
C ILE A 194 3.06 28.66 32.54
N ASN A 195 2.87 28.39 33.83
CA ASN A 195 2.43 29.42 34.78
C ASN A 195 3.49 30.51 35.00
N THR A 196 4.76 30.12 35.12
CA THR A 196 5.89 31.05 35.27
C THR A 196 6.02 31.97 34.06
N ILE A 197 5.84 31.42 32.85
CA ILE A 197 5.93 32.20 31.62
C ILE A 197 4.73 33.13 31.44
N LYS A 198 3.53 32.68 31.82
CA LYS A 198 2.34 33.54 31.83
C LYS A 198 2.53 34.77 32.71
N GLU A 199 3.18 34.63 33.86
CA GLU A 199 3.44 35.75 34.76
C GLU A 199 4.50 36.72 34.20
N ASP A 200 5.62 36.21 33.68
CA ASP A 200 6.68 37.05 33.08
C ASP A 200 6.20 37.81 31.83
N LEU A 201 5.36 37.18 31.00
CA LEU A 201 4.84 37.81 29.79
C LEU A 201 3.76 38.86 30.07
N ARG A 202 3.24 39.00 31.31
CA ARG A 202 2.28 40.08 31.62
C ARG A 202 2.87 41.48 31.45
N THR A 203 4.18 41.62 31.61
CA THR A 203 4.88 42.92 31.55
C THR A 203 5.65 43.11 30.24
N LYS A 204 5.60 42.16 29.31
CA LYS A 204 6.36 42.18 28.05
C LYS A 204 5.43 42.22 26.84
N LYS A 205 5.83 42.92 25.79
CA LYS A 205 5.13 42.97 24.51
C LYS A 205 5.66 41.89 23.58
N VAL A 206 4.76 41.09 23.00
CA VAL A 206 5.11 40.00 22.09
C VAL A 206 4.57 40.28 20.68
N GLY A 207 5.48 40.39 19.71
CA GLY A 207 5.16 40.67 18.32
C GLY A 207 5.29 39.43 17.43
N VAL A 208 4.29 39.12 16.62
CA VAL A 208 4.28 37.99 15.68
C VAL A 208 4.33 38.51 14.26
N PHE A 209 5.43 38.28 13.56
CA PHE A 209 5.64 38.73 12.19
C PHE A 209 5.51 37.57 11.22
N LEU A 210 4.52 37.65 10.33
CA LEU A 210 4.15 36.61 9.40
C LEU A 210 4.41 37.06 7.96
N HIS A 211 4.98 36.17 7.15
CA HIS A 211 4.96 36.32 5.68
C HIS A 211 4.14 35.21 5.05
N ILE A 212 2.93 35.53 4.57
CA ILE A 212 1.97 34.56 4.04
C ILE A 212 1.78 34.80 2.54
N PHE A 213 2.64 34.16 1.75
CA PHE A 213 2.53 34.12 0.28
C PHE A 213 1.47 33.13 -0.21
N TYR A 214 1.20 32.07 0.56
CA TYR A 214 0.20 31.03 0.29
C TYR A 214 -0.97 31.19 1.28
N PRO A 215 -2.04 31.92 0.93
CA PRO A 215 -3.11 32.31 1.86
C PRO A 215 -3.82 31.13 2.52
N GLU A 216 -3.93 30.00 1.84
CA GLU A 216 -4.51 28.76 2.33
C GLU A 216 -3.80 28.16 3.55
N LEU A 217 -2.54 28.54 3.80
CA LEU A 217 -1.81 28.13 5.01
C LEU A 217 -2.03 29.08 6.20
N GLY A 218 -2.71 30.21 5.99
CA GLY A 218 -2.99 31.20 7.04
C GLY A 218 -3.78 30.61 8.21
N GLU A 219 -4.82 29.83 7.92
CA GLU A 219 -5.65 29.14 8.93
C GLU A 219 -4.83 28.19 9.82
N THR A 220 -3.87 27.48 9.21
CA THR A 220 -2.96 26.60 9.96
C THR A 220 -2.11 27.41 10.92
N ILE A 221 -1.47 28.50 10.48
CA ILE A 221 -0.66 29.35 11.36
C ILE A 221 -1.52 29.95 12.47
N ALA A 222 -2.70 30.50 12.14
CA ALA A 222 -3.63 31.08 13.11
C ALA A 222 -4.04 30.09 14.20
N THR A 223 -4.20 28.80 13.86
CA THR A 223 -4.49 27.74 14.84
C THR A 223 -3.35 27.54 15.83
N TYR A 224 -2.10 27.54 15.35
CA TYR A 224 -0.93 27.37 16.22
C TYR A 224 -0.64 28.61 17.09
N LEU A 225 -0.94 29.84 16.63
CA LEU A 225 -0.71 31.05 17.42
C LEU A 225 -1.53 31.10 18.73
N LYS A 226 -2.65 30.37 18.79
CA LYS A 226 -3.45 30.21 20.02
C LYS A 226 -2.68 29.53 21.14
N ASN A 227 -1.61 28.80 20.82
CA ASN A 227 -0.73 28.14 21.78
C ASN A 227 0.29 29.10 22.44
N ILE A 228 0.26 30.40 22.11
CA ILE A 228 1.12 31.40 22.76
C ILE A 228 0.43 31.87 24.05
N PRO A 229 1.01 31.63 25.24
CA PRO A 229 0.33 31.84 26.52
C PRO A 229 0.30 33.32 26.97
N CYS A 230 0.18 34.26 26.05
CA CYS A 230 0.07 35.69 26.31
C CYS A 230 -0.66 36.40 25.17
N ASN A 231 -0.97 37.67 25.38
CA ASN A 231 -1.48 38.53 24.32
C ASN A 231 -0.37 38.86 23.32
N ILE A 232 -0.72 38.83 22.04
CA ILE A 232 0.21 39.03 20.92
C ILE A 232 -0.32 40.09 19.95
N ASP A 233 0.60 40.78 19.28
CA ASP A 233 0.29 41.63 18.13
C ASP A 233 0.79 40.97 16.85
N ILE A 234 -0.04 40.90 15.82
CA ILE A 234 0.21 40.13 14.61
C ILE A 234 0.38 41.06 13.41
N PHE A 235 1.53 40.95 12.74
CA PHE A 235 1.88 41.72 11.55
C PHE A 235 2.05 40.77 10.37
N ILE A 236 1.26 40.96 9.31
CA ILE A 236 1.18 40.01 8.19
C ILE A 236 1.56 40.70 6.90
N SER A 237 2.58 40.17 6.22
CA SER A 237 2.89 40.51 4.83
C SER A 237 2.28 39.49 3.89
N THR A 238 1.59 39.94 2.83
CA THR A 238 0.96 39.06 1.84
C THR A 238 0.78 39.73 0.48
N LYS A 239 0.14 39.03 -0.48
CA LYS A 239 -0.30 39.58 -1.78
C LYS A 239 -1.55 40.43 -1.62
N LYS A 240 -1.72 41.44 -2.48
CA LYS A 240 -2.84 42.39 -2.43
C LYS A 240 -4.22 41.71 -2.33
N GLU A 241 -4.45 40.64 -3.10
CA GLU A 241 -5.74 39.92 -3.13
C GLU A 241 -6.06 39.15 -1.84
N ALA A 242 -5.04 38.78 -1.07
CA ALA A 242 -5.19 37.95 0.13
C ALA A 242 -5.34 38.76 1.42
N THR A 243 -5.14 40.08 1.37
CA THR A 243 -5.15 40.98 2.53
C THR A 243 -6.41 40.84 3.38
N LYS A 244 -7.59 41.08 2.80
CA LYS A 244 -8.89 40.99 3.50
C LYS A 244 -9.17 39.60 4.06
N ASN A 245 -8.76 38.56 3.34
CA ASN A 245 -8.96 37.18 3.79
C ASN A 245 -8.13 36.94 5.05
N LEU A 246 -6.82 37.17 4.99
CA LEU A 246 -5.93 36.93 6.13
C LEU A 246 -6.26 37.82 7.33
N GLU A 247 -6.64 39.07 7.11
CA GLU A 247 -7.14 39.93 8.18
C GLU A 247 -8.34 39.28 8.91
N SER A 248 -9.31 38.75 8.15
CA SER A 248 -10.47 38.06 8.73
C SER A 248 -10.14 36.75 9.45
N VAL A 249 -9.04 36.08 9.07
CA VAL A 249 -8.57 34.83 9.70
C VAL A 249 -7.90 35.15 11.04
N PHE A 250 -6.95 36.08 11.04
CA PHE A 250 -6.15 36.37 12.22
C PHE A 250 -6.89 37.22 13.27
N LEU A 251 -7.92 37.98 12.88
CA LEU A 251 -8.85 38.62 13.83
C LEU A 251 -9.62 37.60 14.71
N ARG A 252 -9.68 36.31 14.32
CA ARG A 252 -10.31 35.23 15.13
C ARG A 252 -9.37 34.61 16.15
N VAL A 253 -8.10 35.00 16.17
CA VAL A 253 -7.11 34.50 17.13
C VAL A 253 -7.37 35.18 18.47
N ASN A 254 -7.82 34.40 19.45
CA ASN A 254 -8.36 34.89 20.73
C ASN A 254 -7.35 35.67 21.59
N ASN A 255 -6.06 35.39 21.45
CA ASN A 255 -4.98 36.09 22.13
C ASN A 255 -4.36 37.23 21.30
N ALA A 256 -4.91 37.56 20.12
CA ALA A 256 -4.43 38.68 19.31
C ALA A 256 -5.04 40.02 19.77
N GLN A 257 -4.21 41.01 20.09
CA GLN A 257 -4.66 42.37 20.46
C GLN A 257 -4.69 43.31 19.25
N LYS A 258 -3.63 43.28 18.44
CA LYS A 258 -3.53 44.02 17.18
C LYS A 258 -3.33 43.03 16.03
N VAL A 259 -4.01 43.26 14.91
CA VAL A 259 -3.75 42.57 13.64
C VAL A 259 -3.55 43.62 12.56
N GLU A 260 -2.40 43.61 11.91
CA GLU A 260 -2.05 44.54 10.84
C GLU A 260 -1.59 43.76 9.59
N VAL A 261 -2.27 43.96 8.47
CA VAL A 261 -1.96 43.27 7.22
C VAL A 261 -1.46 44.27 6.18
N ARG A 262 -0.18 44.15 5.78
CA ARG A 262 0.44 44.94 4.72
C ARG A 262 0.61 44.08 3.46
N HIS A 263 0.47 44.70 2.29
CA HIS A 263 0.75 44.03 1.02
C HIS A 263 2.08 44.51 0.45
N PHE A 264 2.88 43.56 -0.06
CA PHE A 264 4.17 43.85 -0.67
C PHE A 264 4.36 43.04 -1.95
N SER A 265 5.20 43.56 -2.84
CA SER A 265 5.66 42.81 -4.01
C SER A 265 6.52 41.62 -3.57
N ASN A 266 6.58 40.58 -4.39
CA ASN A 266 7.33 39.36 -4.10
C ASN A 266 8.84 39.55 -4.37
N ILE A 267 9.47 40.45 -3.61
CA ILE A 267 10.90 40.78 -3.70
C ILE A 267 11.52 40.40 -2.35
N GLY A 268 12.67 39.70 -2.36
CA GLY A 268 13.38 39.31 -1.14
C GLY A 268 12.65 38.32 -0.21
N ARG A 269 11.69 37.56 -0.74
CA ARG A 269 10.94 36.46 -0.08
C ARG A 269 10.27 36.90 1.23
N ASP A 270 10.48 36.14 2.30
CA ASP A 270 9.97 36.41 3.64
C ASP A 270 10.84 37.38 4.44
N VAL A 271 12.07 37.64 3.97
CA VAL A 271 13.09 38.46 4.65
C VAL A 271 12.88 39.95 4.37
N ALA A 272 12.75 40.39 3.12
CA ALA A 272 12.55 41.82 2.82
C ALA A 272 11.23 42.37 3.39
N PRO A 273 10.07 41.70 3.24
CA PRO A 273 8.83 42.14 3.89
C PRO A 273 8.92 42.20 5.41
N PHE A 274 9.86 41.46 6.03
CA PHE A 274 10.10 41.53 7.46
C PHE A 274 10.94 42.75 7.82
N ILE A 275 12.18 42.82 7.33
CA ILE A 275 13.15 43.81 7.80
C ILE A 275 13.00 45.19 7.14
N VAL A 276 12.37 45.26 5.96
CA VAL A 276 12.02 46.51 5.26
C VAL A 276 10.55 46.83 5.51
N GLY A 277 9.66 45.86 5.25
CA GLY A 277 8.21 46.08 5.28
C GLY A 277 7.62 46.34 6.68
N PHE A 278 8.23 45.81 7.74
CA PHE A 278 7.79 46.01 9.13
C PHE A 278 8.89 46.57 10.03
N ARG A 279 9.89 47.24 9.44
CA ARG A 279 11.01 47.85 10.16
C ARG A 279 10.57 48.75 11.31
N ASP A 280 9.54 49.54 11.07
CA ASP A 280 8.97 50.51 12.00
C ASP A 280 8.27 49.88 13.21
N GLN A 281 8.00 48.57 13.18
CA GLN A 281 7.25 47.86 14.23
C GLN A 281 8.13 46.89 15.04
N ILE A 282 9.23 46.37 14.49
CA ILE A 282 9.99 45.27 15.12
C ILE A 282 10.53 45.64 16.51
N LEU A 283 11.06 46.85 16.67
CA LEU A 283 11.69 47.31 17.92
C LEU A 283 10.70 47.75 19.00
N ASP A 284 9.39 47.77 18.71
CA ASP A 284 8.34 48.12 19.69
C ASP A 284 7.97 46.97 20.65
N TYR A 285 8.53 45.78 20.40
CA TYR A 285 8.25 44.54 21.12
C TYR A 285 9.49 44.07 21.87
N ASP A 286 9.33 43.37 23.00
CA ASP A 286 10.46 42.80 23.74
C ASP A 286 10.91 41.47 23.12
N VAL A 287 9.93 40.66 22.72
CA VAL A 287 10.13 39.35 22.13
C VAL A 287 9.30 39.24 20.85
N ILE A 288 9.89 38.65 19.81
CA ILE A 288 9.21 38.45 18.55
C ILE A 288 9.22 36.98 18.11
N LEU A 289 8.17 36.58 17.41
CA LEU A 289 8.09 35.34 16.66
C LEU A 289 8.02 35.67 15.17
N LYS A 290 8.98 35.17 14.40
CA LYS A 290 8.97 35.26 12.94
C LYS A 290 8.56 33.92 12.35
N LEU A 291 7.54 33.92 11.49
CA LEU A 291 7.10 32.74 10.73
C LEU A 291 6.78 33.12 9.27
N HIS A 292 6.72 32.12 8.39
CA HIS A 292 6.28 32.33 7.01
C HIS A 292 5.57 31.10 6.43
N SER A 293 4.75 31.31 5.41
CA SER A 293 4.14 30.22 4.62
C SER A 293 5.18 29.66 3.65
N LYS A 294 5.27 28.33 3.52
CA LYS A 294 6.14 27.67 2.51
C LYS A 294 5.42 26.46 1.93
N LYS A 295 5.21 26.44 0.61
CA LYS A 295 4.84 25.23 -0.15
C LYS A 295 6.06 24.71 -0.90
N SER A 296 6.34 23.41 -0.84
CA SER A 296 7.44 22.79 -1.57
C SER A 296 6.90 21.89 -2.69
N PRO A 297 6.49 22.45 -3.85
CA PRO A 297 5.93 21.68 -4.95
C PRO A 297 6.94 20.78 -5.70
N HIS A 298 8.25 20.91 -5.45
CA HIS A 298 9.31 20.28 -6.27
C HIS A 298 10.30 19.38 -5.52
N SER A 299 10.08 19.05 -4.24
CA SER A 299 10.95 18.12 -3.52
C SER A 299 10.17 17.32 -2.47
N ASN A 300 10.11 16.00 -2.64
CA ASN A 300 9.53 15.08 -1.65
C ASN A 300 10.23 15.20 -0.28
N ALA A 301 11.48 15.64 -0.24
CA ALA A 301 12.29 15.73 0.98
C ALA A 301 12.00 16.95 1.86
N LEU A 302 11.36 17.99 1.31
CA LEU A 302 10.94 19.20 2.04
C LEU A 302 9.44 19.19 2.38
N SER A 303 8.72 18.13 2.00
CA SER A 303 7.32 17.94 2.38
C SER A 303 7.24 17.81 3.90
N GLY A 304 6.61 18.78 4.58
CA GLY A 304 6.45 18.79 6.04
C GLY A 304 7.35 19.75 6.83
N TRP A 305 8.35 20.42 6.23
CA TRP A 305 9.23 21.38 6.93
C TRP A 305 8.46 22.52 7.61
N PHE A 306 7.45 23.08 6.92
CA PHE A 306 6.58 24.12 7.47
C PHE A 306 5.89 23.68 8.78
N LEU A 307 5.31 22.47 8.80
CA LEU A 307 4.67 21.94 10.01
C LEU A 307 5.71 21.62 11.09
N HIS A 308 6.86 21.06 10.73
CA HIS A 308 7.97 20.81 11.67
C HIS A 308 8.40 22.09 12.40
N CYS A 309 8.51 23.22 11.71
CA CYS A 309 8.82 24.49 12.36
C CYS A 309 7.72 24.93 13.34
N LEU A 310 6.45 24.83 12.93
CA LEU A 310 5.31 25.19 13.79
C LEU A 310 5.22 24.28 15.01
N ASP A 311 5.35 22.96 14.83
CA ASP A 311 5.29 21.97 15.90
C ASP A 311 6.35 22.24 16.97
N ASN A 312 7.57 22.57 16.55
CA ASN A 312 8.69 22.79 17.48
C ASN A 312 8.72 24.19 18.11
N LEU A 313 8.20 25.23 17.45
CA LEU A 313 8.16 26.58 18.01
C LEU A 313 6.91 26.86 18.84
N ILE A 314 5.75 26.40 18.36
CA ILE A 314 4.42 26.75 18.88
C ILE A 314 3.40 25.59 18.77
N GLY A 315 3.84 24.33 18.80
CA GLY A 315 2.97 23.16 18.60
C GLY A 315 1.96 22.91 19.72
N SER A 316 2.27 23.35 20.95
CA SER A 316 1.37 23.33 22.09
C SER A 316 1.76 24.41 23.08
N GLU A 317 0.87 24.76 24.00
CA GLU A 317 1.15 25.76 25.04
C GLU A 317 2.40 25.42 25.87
N SER A 318 2.60 24.14 26.19
CA SER A 318 3.80 23.67 26.90
C SER A 318 5.08 23.85 26.07
N ILE A 319 5.03 23.59 24.76
CA ILE A 319 6.18 23.75 23.87
C ILE A 319 6.55 25.23 23.76
N THR A 320 5.55 26.09 23.52
CA THR A 320 5.75 27.54 23.45
C THR A 320 6.35 28.08 24.75
N ALA A 321 5.78 27.70 25.90
CA ALA A 321 6.30 28.10 27.21
C ALA A 321 7.74 27.62 27.45
N THR A 322 8.08 26.40 27.01
CA THR A 322 9.44 25.85 27.13
C THR A 322 10.44 26.69 26.31
N ASN A 323 10.08 27.02 25.07
CA ASN A 323 10.92 27.87 24.22
C ASN A 323 11.08 29.27 24.83
N LEU A 324 9.97 29.92 25.23
CA LEU A 324 10.03 31.25 25.83
C LEU A 324 10.82 31.26 27.16
N LYS A 325 10.72 30.20 27.97
CA LYS A 325 11.54 30.04 29.19
C LYS A 325 13.01 29.95 28.89
N ALA A 326 13.39 29.20 27.85
CA ALA A 326 14.79 29.15 27.42
C ALA A 326 15.28 30.53 26.92
N LEU A 327 14.40 31.34 26.31
CA LEU A 327 14.71 32.68 25.83
C LEU A 327 14.86 33.72 26.96
N GLN A 328 14.27 33.48 28.13
CA GLN A 328 14.47 34.33 29.32
C GLN A 328 15.91 34.32 29.83
N ASN A 329 16.68 33.28 29.51
CA ASN A 329 18.10 33.25 29.87
C ASN A 329 18.82 34.44 29.19
N PRO A 330 19.52 35.31 29.94
CA PRO A 330 20.22 36.46 29.36
C PRO A 330 21.21 36.09 28.25
N GLN A 331 21.81 34.90 28.34
CA GLN A 331 22.74 34.38 27.35
C GLN A 331 22.07 33.74 26.13
N THR A 332 20.73 33.64 26.06
CA THR A 332 20.03 33.07 24.90
C THR A 332 19.34 34.18 24.12
N GLY A 333 19.67 34.31 22.84
CA GLY A 333 19.15 35.37 21.98
C GLY A 333 18.08 34.91 21.00
N ILE A 334 18.27 33.75 20.39
CA ILE A 334 17.36 33.19 19.38
C ILE A 334 17.07 31.72 19.68
N ILE A 335 15.82 31.32 19.47
CA ILE A 335 15.39 29.92 19.48
C ILE A 335 14.74 29.58 18.15
N TYR A 336 15.19 28.49 17.52
CA TYR A 336 14.71 28.07 16.21
C TYR A 336 14.62 26.52 16.11
N PRO A 337 13.80 25.96 15.20
CA PRO A 337 13.69 24.52 15.01
C PRO A 337 15.03 23.91 14.57
N ILE A 338 15.39 22.75 15.11
CA ILE A 338 16.54 22.02 14.56
C ILE A 338 16.29 21.58 13.11
N GLU A 339 17.34 21.67 12.31
CA GLU A 339 17.31 21.43 10.87
C GLU A 339 17.27 19.93 10.51
N ASN A 340 16.41 19.56 9.57
CA ASN A 340 16.25 18.20 9.01
C ASN A 340 17.11 17.97 7.74
N TYR A 341 17.81 19.00 7.28
CA TYR A 341 18.23 19.18 5.89
C TYR A 341 19.39 18.28 5.43
N ALA A 342 20.31 17.92 6.34
CA ALA A 342 21.53 17.19 5.97
C ALA A 342 21.31 15.69 5.65
N LEU A 343 20.18 15.09 6.03
CA LEU A 343 20.00 13.64 5.99
C LEU A 343 18.89 13.14 5.04
N SER A 344 17.94 13.98 4.65
CA SER A 344 16.90 13.56 3.69
C SER A 344 17.34 13.59 2.22
N LEU A 345 18.42 14.32 1.91
CA LEU A 345 18.85 14.56 0.52
C LEU A 345 20.26 14.06 0.17
N GLY A 346 21.10 13.67 1.12
CA GLY A 346 22.50 13.30 0.83
C GLY A 346 23.32 14.46 0.21
N ILE A 347 22.83 15.69 0.35
CA ILE A 347 23.45 16.92 -0.12
C ILE A 347 24.35 17.41 1.03
N LYS A 348 25.68 17.26 0.87
CA LYS A 348 26.67 17.74 1.84
C LYS A 348 26.93 19.22 1.61
N HIS A 349 26.34 20.12 2.39
CA HIS A 349 26.83 21.50 2.37
C HIS A 349 28.30 21.55 2.76
N ASP A 350 29.10 22.17 1.90
CA ASP A 350 30.54 22.36 2.07
C ASP A 350 30.82 23.39 3.20
N SER A 351 29.78 24.17 3.62
CA SER A 351 29.87 25.23 4.63
C SER A 351 28.49 25.77 5.08
N CYS A 352 28.48 26.63 6.10
CA CYS A 352 27.31 27.44 6.51
C CYS A 352 26.79 28.42 5.43
N TRP A 353 27.61 28.75 4.43
CA TRP A 353 27.24 29.62 3.32
C TRP A 353 26.58 28.87 2.15
N GLY A 354 26.48 27.55 2.19
CA GLY A 354 25.95 26.73 1.10
C GLY A 354 27.03 26.10 0.21
N HIS A 355 26.63 25.58 -0.96
CA HIS A 355 27.51 24.92 -1.93
C HIS A 355 28.28 25.89 -2.83
N GLU A 356 27.64 26.99 -3.20
CA GLU A 356 28.21 28.01 -4.08
C GLU A 356 28.64 29.23 -3.27
N ASP A 357 29.48 30.09 -3.84
CA ASP A 357 29.98 31.29 -3.16
C ASP A 357 28.96 32.44 -3.11
N GLY A 358 27.81 32.29 -3.79
CA GLY A 358 26.83 33.34 -3.97
C GLY A 358 26.35 34.01 -2.67
N ASN A 359 26.09 33.24 -1.61
CA ASN A 359 25.68 33.80 -0.32
C ASN A 359 26.81 34.54 0.39
N TYR A 360 28.03 33.98 0.37
CA TYR A 360 29.18 34.64 1.00
C TYR A 360 29.54 35.93 0.28
N ILE A 361 29.58 35.92 -1.06
CA ILE A 361 29.86 37.10 -1.89
C ILE A 361 28.87 38.22 -1.59
N LYS A 362 27.58 37.90 -1.49
CA LYS A 362 26.52 38.87 -1.15
C LYS A 362 26.54 39.29 0.31
N ALA A 363 26.99 38.43 1.22
CA ALA A 363 27.16 38.76 2.64
C ALA A 363 28.40 39.61 2.94
N ASN A 364 29.46 39.52 2.12
CA ASN A 364 30.75 40.16 2.39
C ASN A 364 30.69 41.68 2.63
N PRO A 365 29.92 42.48 1.85
CA PRO A 365 29.73 43.90 2.15
C PRO A 365 29.09 44.14 3.53
N PHE A 366 28.16 43.28 3.94
CA PHE A 366 27.49 43.36 5.24
C PHE A 366 28.37 42.90 6.41
N LEU A 367 29.22 41.87 6.21
CA LEU A 367 30.22 41.46 7.20
C LEU A 367 31.19 42.60 7.50
N THR A 368 31.58 43.35 6.47
CA THR A 368 32.41 44.56 6.65
C THR A 368 31.68 45.61 7.50
N ARG A 369 30.39 45.83 7.26
CA ARG A 369 29.56 46.76 8.06
C ARG A 369 29.40 46.30 9.51
N PHE A 370 29.40 45.00 9.79
CA PHE A 370 29.41 44.46 11.14
C PHE A 370 30.79 44.44 11.81
N ASN A 371 31.85 44.86 11.12
CA ASN A 371 33.23 44.71 11.57
C ASN A 371 33.63 43.24 11.81
N LEU A 372 33.02 42.31 11.05
CA LEU A 372 33.24 40.87 11.10
C LEU A 372 34.09 40.37 9.92
N GLY A 373 35.13 41.11 9.57
CA GLY A 373 36.05 40.74 8.47
C GLY A 373 36.87 39.46 8.72
N HIS A 374 36.82 38.92 9.94
CA HIS A 374 37.43 37.64 10.30
C HIS A 374 36.56 36.43 9.91
N ILE A 375 35.27 36.63 9.62
CA ILE A 375 34.38 35.56 9.15
C ILE A 375 34.65 35.30 7.68
N THR A 376 35.26 34.15 7.40
CA THR A 376 35.58 33.71 6.05
C THR A 376 34.53 32.75 5.48
N ARG A 377 34.69 32.37 4.22
CA ARG A 377 33.88 31.38 3.51
C ARG A 377 33.89 30.00 4.19
N GLU A 378 34.95 29.66 4.90
CA GLU A 378 35.17 28.38 5.58
C GLU A 378 34.70 28.40 7.04
N SER A 379 34.35 29.58 7.56
CA SER A 379 33.91 29.75 8.94
C SER A 379 32.65 28.95 9.23
N GLN A 380 32.60 28.32 10.41
CA GLN A 380 31.48 27.51 10.87
C GLN A 380 30.72 28.24 11.97
N PHE A 381 29.42 28.45 11.79
CA PHE A 381 28.55 29.12 12.74
C PHE A 381 27.10 28.65 12.61
N ARG A 382 26.26 28.94 13.62
CA ARG A 382 24.83 28.60 13.64
C ARG A 382 23.99 29.80 13.20
N PHE A 383 22.86 29.54 12.54
CA PHE A 383 21.89 30.55 12.14
C PHE A 383 20.48 29.93 12.09
N PRO A 384 19.41 30.74 12.17
CA PRO A 384 18.04 30.22 12.18
C PRO A 384 17.57 29.81 10.77
N THR A 385 17.91 28.57 10.38
CA THR A 385 17.59 28.04 9.05
C THR A 385 16.09 28.05 8.75
N GLY A 386 15.72 28.59 7.59
CA GLY A 386 14.34 28.80 7.17
C GLY A 386 13.69 30.06 7.73
N THR A 387 14.45 30.98 8.35
CA THR A 387 13.96 32.27 8.90
C THR A 387 12.69 32.13 9.76
N MET A 388 12.57 31.04 10.54
CA MET A 388 11.48 30.85 11.51
C MET A 388 12.03 30.66 12.91
N PHE A 389 11.75 31.62 13.80
CA PHE A 389 12.40 31.65 15.11
C PHE A 389 11.69 32.58 16.11
N TRP A 390 11.94 32.33 17.39
CA TRP A 390 11.75 33.27 18.49
C TRP A 390 13.03 34.08 18.71
N CYS A 391 12.92 35.39 18.94
CA CYS A 391 14.07 36.28 19.11
C CYS A 391 13.75 37.47 20.03
N LYS A 392 14.76 37.99 20.73
CA LYS A 392 14.69 39.32 21.38
C LYS A 392 14.83 40.41 20.31
N SER A 393 13.89 41.34 20.22
CA SER A 393 13.83 42.31 19.11
C SER A 393 15.10 43.14 18.94
N GLU A 394 15.76 43.51 20.05
CA GLU A 394 16.99 44.31 20.09
C GLU A 394 18.11 43.70 19.26
N LEU A 395 18.14 42.36 19.13
CA LEU A 395 19.17 41.63 18.39
C LEU A 395 19.12 41.90 16.89
N LEU A 396 17.98 42.36 16.39
CA LEU A 396 17.80 42.74 15.00
C LEU A 396 18.18 44.20 14.72
N LYS A 397 18.38 45.04 15.76
CA LYS A 397 18.69 46.46 15.60
C LYS A 397 19.86 46.72 14.64
N PRO A 398 21.01 46.01 14.73
CA PRO A 398 22.13 46.24 13.83
C PRO A 398 21.79 46.02 12.35
N LEU A 399 20.90 45.07 12.04
CA LEU A 399 20.40 44.83 10.69
C LEU A 399 19.41 45.90 10.25
N LEU A 400 18.53 46.33 11.15
CA LEU A 400 17.51 47.35 10.86
C LEU A 400 18.13 48.75 10.68
N ASP A 401 19.24 49.05 11.35
CA ASP A 401 19.95 50.34 11.24
C ASP A 401 20.56 50.55 9.83
N TRP A 402 20.78 49.49 9.04
CA TRP A 402 21.30 49.61 7.68
C TRP A 402 20.37 50.26 6.67
N ASN A 403 19.10 50.47 7.03
CA ASN A 403 18.11 51.15 6.20
C ASN A 403 17.99 50.55 4.78
N LEU A 404 17.96 49.21 4.70
CA LEU A 404 17.83 48.50 3.43
C LEU A 404 16.53 48.88 2.72
N SER A 405 16.60 49.08 1.40
CA SER A 405 15.44 49.31 0.54
C SER A 405 15.02 48.02 -0.17
N TRP A 406 13.89 48.07 -0.89
CA TRP A 406 13.47 46.95 -1.74
C TRP A 406 14.44 46.70 -2.91
N GLU A 407 15.20 47.71 -3.35
CA GLU A 407 16.16 47.58 -4.46
C GLU A 407 17.43 46.80 -4.06
N ASP A 408 17.71 46.69 -2.76
CA ASP A 408 18.84 45.91 -2.24
C ASP A 408 18.61 44.39 -2.34
N PHE A 409 17.38 43.97 -2.65
CA PHE A 409 17.00 42.56 -2.71
C PHE A 409 16.83 42.06 -4.14
N ASP A 410 17.20 40.80 -4.36
CA ASP A 410 16.98 40.12 -5.64
C ASP A 410 15.48 39.97 -5.96
N GLU A 411 15.12 40.16 -7.23
CA GLU A 411 13.79 39.79 -7.75
C GLU A 411 13.64 38.26 -7.82
N GLU A 412 12.43 37.78 -7.52
CA GLU A 412 12.13 36.35 -7.52
C GLU A 412 12.00 35.78 -8.95
N GLY A 413 12.97 34.96 -9.35
CA GLY A 413 13.08 34.30 -10.66
C GLY A 413 13.25 32.77 -10.58
N GLY A 414 12.96 32.15 -9.43
CA GLY A 414 13.10 30.69 -9.23
C GLY A 414 14.48 30.25 -8.76
N GLN A 415 15.29 31.16 -8.22
CA GLN A 415 16.62 30.87 -7.67
C GLN A 415 16.50 29.95 -6.44
N ILE A 416 17.41 28.98 -6.30
CA ILE A 416 17.39 28.03 -5.18
C ILE A 416 18.24 28.54 -4.01
N ASP A 417 19.36 29.24 -4.28
CA ASP A 417 20.29 29.78 -3.28
C ASP A 417 20.99 31.05 -3.83
N GLY A 418 21.84 31.72 -3.04
CA GLY A 418 22.69 32.81 -3.53
C GLY A 418 21.99 34.17 -3.64
N THR A 419 21.08 34.49 -2.72
CA THR A 419 20.34 35.77 -2.70
C THR A 419 20.70 36.61 -1.47
N VAL A 420 20.42 37.92 -1.52
CA VAL A 420 20.59 38.80 -0.36
C VAL A 420 19.71 38.34 0.80
N ALA A 421 18.51 37.83 0.53
CA ALA A 421 17.64 37.24 1.55
C ALA A 421 18.30 36.07 2.31
N HIS A 422 18.93 35.11 1.60
CA HIS A 422 19.68 34.02 2.23
C HIS A 422 20.93 34.52 2.97
N SER A 423 21.58 35.57 2.47
CA SER A 423 22.72 36.19 3.13
C SER A 423 22.31 36.80 4.48
N ILE A 424 21.17 37.52 4.51
CA ILE A 424 20.64 38.14 5.72
C ILE A 424 20.18 37.11 6.74
N GLU A 425 19.57 35.99 6.33
CA GLU A 425 19.23 34.87 7.21
C GLU A 425 20.44 34.40 8.06
N ARG A 426 21.63 34.30 7.44
CA ARG A 426 22.88 33.94 8.12
C ARG A 426 23.40 35.06 9.01
N LEU A 427 23.29 36.30 8.55
CA LEU A 427 23.68 37.49 9.30
C LEU A 427 22.84 37.72 10.57
N ILE A 428 21.57 37.26 10.62
CA ILE A 428 20.77 37.25 11.86
C ILE A 428 21.45 36.39 12.93
N GLY A 429 21.99 35.23 12.54
CA GLY A 429 22.75 34.37 13.44
C GLY A 429 24.03 35.04 13.94
N LEU A 430 24.83 35.58 13.01
CA LEU A 430 26.10 36.25 13.35
C LEU A 430 25.89 37.52 14.18
N SER A 431 24.85 38.30 13.93
CA SER A 431 24.51 39.45 14.78
C SER A 431 24.29 39.00 16.23
N THR A 432 23.64 37.85 16.43
CA THR A 432 23.37 37.31 17.76
C THR A 432 24.65 36.82 18.46
N THR A 433 25.51 36.07 17.78
CA THR A 433 26.72 35.49 18.40
C THR A 433 27.88 36.48 18.50
N GLU A 434 28.12 37.27 17.46
CA GLU A 434 29.35 38.07 17.35
C GLU A 434 29.18 39.51 17.87
N ILE A 435 27.97 40.08 17.75
CA ILE A 435 27.72 41.47 18.17
C ILE A 435 27.16 41.51 19.60
N PHE A 436 26.15 40.69 19.88
CA PHE A 436 25.50 40.65 21.19
C PHE A 436 26.07 39.58 22.13
N HIS A 437 26.95 38.70 21.65
CA HIS A 437 27.54 37.60 22.43
C HIS A 437 26.50 36.71 23.12
N GLN A 438 25.36 36.48 22.45
CA GLN A 438 24.30 35.60 22.91
C GLN A 438 24.26 34.30 22.10
N ASN A 439 23.77 33.24 22.74
CA ASN A 439 23.65 31.90 22.17
C ASN A 439 22.40 31.79 21.29
N LEU A 440 22.53 31.02 20.22
CA LEU A 440 21.38 30.46 19.50
C LEU A 440 21.11 29.05 20.00
N LYS A 441 19.84 28.76 20.32
CA LYS A 441 19.39 27.43 20.74
C LYS A 441 18.44 26.82 19.72
N THR A 442 18.59 25.53 19.50
CA THR A 442 17.73 24.71 18.66
C THR A 442 16.67 23.99 19.49
N THR A 443 15.45 23.86 18.96
CA THR A 443 14.36 23.14 19.63
C THR A 443 13.85 21.96 18.80
N TYR A 444 13.60 20.85 19.48
CA TYR A 444 13.04 19.59 18.96
C TYR A 444 11.83 19.09 19.78
N CYS A 445 11.28 19.94 20.64
CA CYS A 445 10.26 19.56 21.63
C CYS A 445 8.92 19.11 21.00
N GLY A 446 8.63 19.55 19.78
CA GLY A 446 7.37 19.28 19.09
C GLY A 446 7.42 18.15 18.09
N TYR A 447 8.58 17.50 17.88
CA TYR A 447 8.73 16.51 16.81
C TYR A 447 7.68 15.39 16.85
N SER A 448 7.31 14.90 18.04
CA SER A 448 6.27 13.86 18.19
C SER A 448 4.90 14.24 17.59
N LEU A 449 4.63 15.53 17.42
CA LEU A 449 3.40 16.05 16.81
C LEU A 449 3.50 16.19 15.28
N SER A 450 4.70 16.07 14.71
CA SER A 450 4.94 16.29 13.29
C SER A 450 4.48 15.12 12.41
N LYS A 451 3.95 15.43 11.21
CA LYS A 451 3.67 14.41 10.17
C LYS A 451 4.92 13.63 9.76
N GLN A 452 6.08 14.26 9.90
CA GLN A 452 7.38 13.62 9.67
C GLN A 452 7.63 12.52 10.71
N HIS A 453 7.32 12.72 12.00
CA HIS A 453 7.40 11.68 13.02
C HIS A 453 6.56 10.45 12.72
N LEU A 454 5.34 10.62 12.22
CA LEU A 454 4.48 9.49 11.83
C LEU A 454 5.05 8.71 10.64
N THR A 455 5.62 9.43 9.66
CA THR A 455 6.25 8.82 8.48
C THR A 455 7.54 8.10 8.86
N ASP A 456 8.37 8.72 9.70
CA ASP A 456 9.63 8.15 10.15
C ASP A 456 9.43 6.98 11.12
N LYS A 457 8.41 7.06 11.98
CA LYS A 457 7.96 5.94 12.82
C LYS A 457 7.54 4.75 11.94
N ALA A 458 6.78 4.97 10.87
CA ALA A 458 6.44 3.92 9.92
C ALA A 458 7.67 3.33 9.19
N ILE A 459 8.69 4.15 8.90
CA ILE A 459 9.96 3.68 8.33
C ILE A 459 10.77 2.87 9.34
N ILE A 460 10.84 3.29 10.61
CA ILE A 460 11.56 2.60 11.68
C ILE A 460 10.87 1.29 12.05
N GLU A 461 9.55 1.31 12.21
CA GLU A 461 8.74 0.10 12.41
C GLU A 461 8.81 -0.83 11.18
N GLY A 462 9.00 -0.26 9.98
CA GLY A 462 9.29 -1.00 8.76
C GLY A 462 10.68 -1.64 8.70
N ARG A 463 11.71 -1.05 9.35
CA ARG A 463 13.09 -1.58 9.41
C ARG A 463 13.25 -2.74 10.40
N ASN A 464 12.35 -2.86 11.37
CA ASN A 464 12.28 -3.99 12.30
C ASN A 464 11.45 -5.17 11.76
N LYS A 465 10.89 -5.06 10.55
CA LYS A 465 10.35 -6.23 9.86
C LYS A 465 11.53 -7.05 9.36
N ILE A 466 11.72 -8.22 9.96
CA ILE A 466 12.44 -9.34 9.34
C ILE A 466 12.01 -9.37 7.86
N ASN A 467 12.95 -9.51 6.92
CA ASN A 467 12.71 -9.49 5.47
C ASN A 467 13.12 -10.85 4.85
N ILE A 468 12.45 -11.93 5.27
CA ILE A 468 12.48 -13.27 4.67
C ILE A 468 11.47 -13.32 3.52
N GLN A 469 11.90 -12.96 2.30
CA GLN A 469 11.13 -12.94 1.05
C GLN A 469 9.72 -13.59 1.11
N GLY A 470 8.71 -12.82 1.51
CA GLY A 470 7.29 -13.21 1.42
C GLY A 470 6.75 -14.08 2.58
N PHE A 471 7.57 -14.49 3.54
CA PHE A 471 7.15 -15.26 4.72
C PHE A 471 7.05 -14.43 6.00
N GLU A 472 7.38 -13.15 5.96
CA GLU A 472 7.60 -12.37 7.18
C GLU A 472 6.29 -12.05 7.90
N LYS A 473 5.21 -11.99 7.14
CA LYS A 473 3.86 -11.83 7.66
C LYS A 473 3.17 -13.13 8.04
N VAL A 474 3.77 -14.30 7.79
CA VAL A 474 3.19 -15.56 8.28
C VAL A 474 3.06 -15.54 9.80
N ILE A 475 4.01 -14.90 10.47
CA ILE A 475 4.03 -14.73 11.93
C ILE A 475 2.87 -13.83 12.43
N GLN A 476 2.27 -13.03 11.55
CA GLN A 476 1.13 -12.16 11.87
C GLN A 476 -0.16 -12.96 12.12
N PHE A 477 -0.31 -14.09 11.44
CA PHE A 477 -1.51 -14.91 11.54
C PHE A 477 -1.36 -15.96 12.64
N LYS A 478 -2.03 -15.72 13.76
CA LYS A 478 -2.05 -16.69 14.87
C LYS A 478 -3.17 -17.70 14.66
N PRO A 479 -2.89 -19.02 14.71
CA PRO A 479 -3.93 -20.03 14.63
C PRO A 479 -5.01 -19.82 15.70
N GLN A 480 -6.28 -19.84 15.29
CA GLN A 480 -7.44 -19.73 16.17
C GLN A 480 -8.19 -21.05 16.23
N ASN A 481 -8.92 -21.28 17.33
CA ASN A 481 -9.90 -22.36 17.39
C ASN A 481 -11.15 -21.99 16.57
N LEU A 482 -11.76 -22.99 15.95
CA LEU A 482 -13.01 -22.82 15.21
C LEU A 482 -14.19 -22.67 16.17
N GLU A 483 -15.23 -21.97 15.74
CA GLU A 483 -16.51 -21.78 16.44
C GLU A 483 -17.65 -22.47 15.63
N PRO A 484 -17.83 -23.80 15.74
CA PRO A 484 -18.75 -24.54 14.85
C PRO A 484 -20.22 -24.14 15.02
N SER A 485 -20.60 -23.72 16.23
CA SER A 485 -21.96 -23.29 16.57
C SER A 485 -22.41 -22.01 15.85
N TRP A 486 -21.47 -21.17 15.38
CA TRP A 486 -21.77 -19.91 14.69
C TRP A 486 -22.65 -20.13 13.45
N SER A 487 -22.23 -21.05 12.59
CA SER A 487 -22.91 -21.31 11.32
C SER A 487 -24.27 -22.01 11.48
N LEU A 488 -24.43 -22.85 12.52
CA LEU A 488 -25.67 -23.58 12.81
C LEU A 488 -26.82 -22.66 13.24
N GLN A 489 -26.50 -21.46 13.74
CA GLN A 489 -27.48 -20.44 14.14
C GLN A 489 -27.95 -19.56 12.97
N ASN A 490 -27.12 -19.38 11.94
CA ASN A 490 -27.33 -18.36 10.90
C ASN A 490 -27.60 -18.92 9.49
N ASN A 491 -27.39 -20.22 9.23
CA ASN A 491 -27.73 -20.85 7.95
C ASN A 491 -28.91 -21.82 8.11
N THR A 492 -30.10 -21.40 7.66
CA THR A 492 -31.35 -22.17 7.76
C THR A 492 -31.55 -23.19 6.63
N ASP A 493 -30.75 -23.14 5.55
CA ASP A 493 -30.83 -24.10 4.44
C ASP A 493 -29.89 -25.30 4.68
N ALA A 494 -30.48 -26.45 4.94
CA ALA A 494 -29.76 -27.69 5.20
C ALA A 494 -28.94 -28.19 3.99
N LYS A 495 -29.30 -27.80 2.75
CA LYS A 495 -28.66 -28.28 1.50
C LYS A 495 -27.64 -27.30 0.91
N SER A 496 -27.65 -26.04 1.35
CA SER A 496 -26.73 -25.02 0.87
C SER A 496 -25.63 -24.71 1.89
N LEU A 497 -24.37 -24.65 1.43
CA LEU A 497 -23.20 -24.30 2.23
C LEU A 497 -22.64 -22.96 1.77
N HIS A 498 -22.11 -22.20 2.73
CA HIS A 498 -21.35 -20.98 2.53
C HIS A 498 -19.85 -21.30 2.51
N ILE A 499 -19.27 -21.36 1.32
CA ILE A 499 -17.92 -21.87 1.06
C ILE A 499 -16.97 -20.70 0.75
N HIS A 500 -15.96 -20.50 1.58
CA HIS A 500 -14.97 -19.43 1.39
C HIS A 500 -13.69 -20.01 0.80
N TRP A 501 -13.26 -19.50 -0.35
CA TRP A 501 -12.03 -19.89 -1.04
C TRP A 501 -10.95 -18.83 -0.86
N VAL A 502 -9.83 -19.18 -0.25
CA VAL A 502 -8.68 -18.27 -0.12
C VAL A 502 -7.64 -18.65 -1.18
N ILE A 503 -7.46 -17.78 -2.18
CA ILE A 503 -6.65 -18.05 -3.37
C ILE A 503 -5.51 -17.05 -3.54
N PRO A 504 -4.34 -17.49 -4.05
CA PRO A 504 -3.29 -16.55 -4.41
C PRO A 504 -3.71 -15.71 -5.60
N ASN A 505 -3.16 -14.50 -5.68
CA ASN A 505 -3.32 -13.63 -6.84
C ASN A 505 -2.94 -14.34 -8.15
N PHE A 506 -3.56 -13.95 -9.26
CA PHE A 506 -3.51 -14.67 -10.52
C PHE A 506 -3.49 -13.76 -11.75
N THR A 507 -3.03 -14.34 -12.85
CA THR A 507 -3.07 -13.75 -14.18
C THR A 507 -3.75 -14.71 -15.16
N PRO A 508 -4.29 -14.22 -16.29
CA PRO A 508 -4.91 -15.07 -17.30
C PRO A 508 -4.00 -16.23 -17.74
N GLY A 509 -4.58 -17.44 -17.87
CA GLY A 509 -3.89 -18.62 -18.40
C GLY A 509 -3.20 -19.53 -17.37
N LEU A 510 -3.50 -19.39 -16.07
CA LEU A 510 -2.96 -20.27 -15.02
C LEU A 510 -3.84 -21.51 -14.78
N GLY A 511 -3.30 -22.72 -15.04
CA GLY A 511 -4.04 -23.98 -14.94
C GLY A 511 -4.52 -24.35 -13.52
N GLY A 512 -3.77 -23.99 -12.48
CA GLY A 512 -4.20 -24.25 -11.10
C GLY A 512 -5.43 -23.44 -10.69
N HIS A 513 -5.49 -22.18 -11.10
CA HIS A 513 -6.66 -21.33 -10.89
C HIS A 513 -7.88 -21.81 -11.68
N MET A 514 -7.68 -22.28 -12.92
CA MET A 514 -8.77 -22.90 -13.69
C MET A 514 -9.38 -24.11 -12.96
N THR A 515 -8.56 -24.94 -12.31
CA THR A 515 -9.04 -26.10 -11.53
C THR A 515 -9.88 -25.64 -10.33
N ILE A 516 -9.44 -24.60 -9.62
CA ILE A 516 -10.20 -23.99 -8.52
C ILE A 516 -11.55 -23.46 -9.04
N PHE A 517 -11.56 -22.66 -10.11
CA PHE A 517 -12.79 -22.06 -10.61
C PHE A 517 -13.77 -23.08 -11.19
N ARG A 518 -13.30 -24.17 -11.82
CA ARG A 518 -14.15 -25.30 -12.23
C ARG A 518 -14.80 -25.98 -11.04
N THR A 519 -14.09 -26.10 -9.92
CA THR A 519 -14.64 -26.66 -8.68
C THR A 519 -15.68 -25.72 -8.08
N ILE A 520 -15.41 -24.41 -8.08
CA ILE A 520 -16.35 -23.39 -7.60
C ILE A 520 -17.64 -23.40 -8.44
N ASP A 521 -17.55 -23.39 -9.77
CA ASP A 521 -18.69 -23.48 -10.68
C ASP A 521 -19.57 -24.70 -10.37
N PHE A 522 -18.95 -25.87 -10.18
CA PHE A 522 -19.69 -27.08 -9.85
C PHE A 522 -20.41 -26.98 -8.49
N LEU A 523 -19.73 -26.46 -7.46
CA LEU A 523 -20.33 -26.25 -6.15
C LEU A 523 -21.49 -25.24 -6.19
N GLU A 524 -21.38 -24.19 -7.01
CA GLU A 524 -22.47 -23.23 -7.25
C GLU A 524 -23.66 -23.90 -7.96
N ARG A 525 -23.41 -24.77 -8.96
CA ARG A 525 -24.46 -25.59 -9.61
C ARG A 525 -25.14 -26.57 -8.65
N CYS A 526 -24.44 -27.03 -7.61
CA CYS A 526 -25.01 -27.82 -6.52
C CYS A 526 -25.86 -26.98 -5.53
N GLY A 527 -25.91 -25.66 -5.70
CA GLY A 527 -26.70 -24.74 -4.86
C GLY A 527 -25.93 -24.16 -3.66
N HIS A 528 -24.61 -24.35 -3.59
CA HIS A 528 -23.77 -23.73 -2.56
C HIS A 528 -23.41 -22.28 -2.92
N LYS A 529 -23.16 -21.44 -1.91
CA LYS A 529 -22.73 -20.05 -2.09
C LYS A 529 -21.23 -19.94 -1.89
N CYS A 530 -20.52 -19.51 -2.92
CA CYS A 530 -19.06 -19.38 -2.87
C CYS A 530 -18.61 -17.92 -2.69
N THR A 531 -17.59 -17.68 -1.86
CA THR A 531 -16.91 -16.38 -1.72
C THR A 531 -15.43 -16.57 -1.98
N ILE A 532 -14.83 -15.71 -2.81
CA ILE A 532 -13.42 -15.79 -3.21
C ILE A 532 -12.63 -14.66 -2.55
N TRP A 533 -11.57 -15.03 -1.83
CA TRP A 533 -10.63 -14.13 -1.16
C TRP A 533 -9.27 -14.25 -1.84
N VAL A 534 -8.90 -13.23 -2.62
CA VAL A 534 -7.61 -13.12 -3.29
C VAL A 534 -6.60 -12.52 -2.33
N HIS A 535 -5.59 -13.31 -1.95
CA HIS A 535 -4.46 -12.81 -1.16
C HIS A 535 -3.31 -12.37 -2.10
N SER A 536 -2.68 -11.25 -1.75
CA SER A 536 -1.38 -10.88 -2.33
C SER A 536 -0.30 -11.70 -1.62
N GLU A 537 0.90 -11.89 -2.20
CA GLU A 537 2.05 -12.62 -1.63
C GLU A 537 2.61 -12.00 -0.31
N LEU A 538 1.74 -11.56 0.59
CA LEU A 538 2.03 -10.81 1.81
C LEU A 538 2.83 -9.51 1.57
N LYS A 539 2.99 -9.07 0.32
CA LYS A 539 3.52 -7.75 -0.05
C LYS A 539 2.44 -6.68 0.03
N GLY A 540 2.62 -5.68 0.91
CA GLY A 540 1.79 -4.47 0.99
C GLY A 540 1.53 -4.00 2.43
N ASP A 541 1.08 -2.76 2.62
CA ASP A 541 0.66 -2.24 3.92
C ASP A 541 -0.60 -2.96 4.43
N ASP A 542 -0.90 -2.86 5.73
CA ASP A 542 -2.08 -3.44 6.41
C ASP A 542 -3.40 -2.82 5.90
N LYS A 543 -3.74 -3.11 4.65
CA LYS A 543 -4.97 -2.65 4.00
C LYS A 543 -6.10 -3.63 4.36
N PRO A 544 -7.24 -3.17 4.93
CA PRO A 544 -8.39 -4.02 5.14
C PRO A 544 -8.94 -4.63 3.86
N SER A 545 -9.66 -5.73 4.06
CA SER A 545 -10.38 -6.47 3.02
C SER A 545 -11.25 -5.54 2.18
N ARG A 546 -11.33 -5.79 0.87
CA ARG A 546 -12.15 -4.95 -0.04
C ARG A 546 -12.67 -5.76 -1.21
N LEU A 547 -13.85 -5.42 -1.72
CA LEU A 547 -14.36 -6.02 -2.94
C LEU A 547 -13.44 -5.70 -4.12
N SER A 548 -13.35 -6.64 -5.05
CA SER A 548 -12.50 -6.53 -6.23
C SER A 548 -13.22 -6.97 -7.49
N SER A 549 -14.04 -6.08 -8.03
CA SER A 549 -14.70 -6.22 -9.34
C SER A 549 -13.71 -6.52 -10.47
N LEU A 550 -12.48 -6.00 -10.40
CA LEU A 550 -11.41 -6.34 -11.34
C LEU A 550 -11.11 -7.85 -11.39
N HIS A 551 -10.99 -8.50 -10.22
CA HIS A 551 -10.67 -9.92 -10.17
C HIS A 551 -11.87 -10.76 -10.63
N LYS A 552 -13.11 -10.39 -10.25
CA LYS A 552 -14.33 -11.02 -10.79
C LYS A 552 -14.36 -10.96 -12.32
N ARG A 553 -14.14 -9.77 -12.91
CA ARG A 553 -14.08 -9.61 -14.36
C ARG A 553 -13.02 -10.48 -15.02
N VAL A 554 -11.81 -10.52 -14.46
CA VAL A 554 -10.72 -11.37 -14.99
C VAL A 554 -11.09 -12.85 -14.94
N ILE A 555 -11.77 -13.30 -13.87
CA ILE A 555 -12.28 -14.68 -13.77
C ILE A 555 -13.27 -14.96 -14.91
N ASP A 556 -14.29 -14.10 -15.07
CA ASP A 556 -15.34 -14.32 -16.06
C ASP A 556 -14.82 -14.26 -17.51
N GLN A 557 -13.90 -13.35 -17.80
CA GLN A 557 -13.38 -13.12 -19.15
C GLN A 557 -12.33 -14.14 -19.59
N HIS A 558 -11.49 -14.61 -18.65
CA HIS A 558 -10.31 -15.40 -19.00
C HIS A 558 -10.30 -16.81 -18.44
N PHE A 559 -11.26 -17.16 -17.57
CA PHE A 559 -11.38 -18.50 -16.99
C PHE A 559 -12.77 -19.09 -17.25
N ILE A 560 -13.67 -19.05 -16.27
CA ILE A 560 -15.04 -19.52 -16.34
C ILE A 560 -15.93 -18.49 -15.67
N SER A 561 -17.09 -18.21 -16.24
CA SER A 561 -18.04 -17.27 -15.65
C SER A 561 -18.68 -17.90 -14.42
N LEU A 562 -18.44 -17.29 -13.25
CA LEU A 562 -18.96 -17.76 -11.97
C LEU A 562 -20.23 -16.99 -11.58
N GLN A 563 -21.14 -17.65 -10.85
CA GLN A 563 -22.36 -17.03 -10.33
C GLN A 563 -22.06 -16.02 -9.21
N THR A 564 -20.99 -16.25 -8.43
CA THR A 564 -20.64 -15.37 -7.31
C THR A 564 -19.94 -14.08 -7.73
N ASP A 565 -20.51 -12.91 -7.41
CA ASP A 565 -19.75 -11.65 -7.47
C ASP A 565 -18.95 -11.36 -6.19
N GLN A 566 -18.88 -12.32 -5.27
CA GLN A 566 -18.22 -12.18 -3.97
C GLN A 566 -16.71 -12.42 -4.08
N VAL A 567 -16.03 -11.55 -4.84
CA VAL A 567 -14.57 -11.61 -5.05
C VAL A 567 -13.89 -10.45 -4.34
N TYR A 568 -13.07 -10.76 -3.32
CA TYR A 568 -12.45 -9.80 -2.43
C TYR A 568 -10.93 -9.87 -2.50
N MET A 569 -10.27 -8.73 -2.30
CA MET A 569 -8.88 -8.72 -1.84
C MET A 569 -8.89 -8.95 -0.33
N LEU A 570 -8.13 -9.94 0.14
CA LEU A 570 -8.01 -10.26 1.56
C LEU A 570 -7.13 -9.24 2.27
N GLY A 571 -7.60 -8.73 3.42
CA GLY A 571 -6.82 -7.91 4.34
C GLY A 571 -5.81 -8.73 5.14
N ASN A 572 -4.82 -8.05 5.71
CA ASN A 572 -3.72 -8.73 6.42
C ASN A 572 -3.82 -8.66 7.96
N SER A 573 -4.88 -8.07 8.52
CA SER A 573 -5.02 -7.91 9.98
C SER A 573 -5.88 -9.01 10.62
N GLN A 574 -5.66 -9.31 11.90
CA GLN A 574 -6.53 -10.23 12.64
C GLN A 574 -7.98 -9.70 12.74
N GLU A 575 -8.15 -8.37 12.85
CA GLU A 575 -9.48 -7.73 12.86
C GLU A 575 -10.23 -7.98 11.54
N ASP A 576 -9.54 -8.01 10.39
CA ASP A 576 -10.16 -8.39 9.11
C ASP A 576 -10.58 -9.86 9.10
N LEU A 577 -9.77 -10.76 9.64
CA LEU A 577 -10.06 -12.21 9.66
C LEU A 577 -11.23 -12.55 10.59
N ASP A 578 -11.34 -11.87 11.74
CA ASP A 578 -12.41 -12.08 12.72
C ASP A 578 -13.79 -11.67 12.17
N ARG A 579 -13.81 -10.82 11.14
CA ARG A 579 -15.02 -10.39 10.44
C ARG A 579 -15.47 -11.38 9.36
N ILE A 580 -14.65 -12.35 8.98
CA ILE A 580 -15.00 -13.31 7.93
C ILE A 580 -15.70 -14.50 8.59
N SER A 581 -16.89 -14.84 8.09
CA SER A 581 -17.66 -15.99 8.57
C SER A 581 -18.34 -16.76 7.44
N GLY A 582 -18.58 -18.05 7.66
CA GLY A 582 -19.23 -18.96 6.71
C GLY A 582 -19.35 -20.37 7.29
N ASP A 583 -19.80 -21.34 6.47
CA ASP A 583 -19.86 -22.75 6.89
C ASP A 583 -18.47 -23.38 6.86
N ILE A 584 -17.75 -23.22 5.73
CA ILE A 584 -16.42 -23.78 5.52
C ILE A 584 -15.47 -22.79 4.86
N VAL A 585 -14.17 -22.98 5.08
CA VAL A 585 -13.11 -22.22 4.44
C VAL A 585 -12.05 -23.14 3.85
N ILE A 586 -11.61 -22.84 2.62
CA ILE A 586 -10.71 -23.66 1.80
C ILE A 586 -9.45 -22.85 1.45
N ALA A 587 -8.29 -23.30 1.92
CA ALA A 587 -6.98 -22.83 1.47
C ALA A 587 -6.61 -23.51 0.13
N THR A 588 -5.81 -22.87 -0.72
CA THR A 588 -5.46 -23.40 -2.07
C THR A 588 -3.97 -23.38 -2.43
N ASP A 589 -3.17 -22.63 -1.68
CA ASP A 589 -1.71 -22.62 -1.77
C ASP A 589 -1.09 -22.49 -0.37
N ARG A 590 0.21 -22.74 -0.23
CA ARG A 590 0.92 -22.65 1.05
C ARG A 590 0.66 -21.35 1.81
N MET A 591 0.52 -20.23 1.09
CA MET A 591 0.37 -18.91 1.70
C MET A 591 -1.03 -18.64 2.20
N SER A 592 -2.05 -19.18 1.52
CA SER A 592 -3.45 -19.11 1.96
C SER A 592 -3.72 -19.88 3.25
N THR A 593 -2.90 -20.88 3.59
CA THR A 593 -3.09 -21.67 4.83
C THR A 593 -3.02 -20.81 6.09
N TYR A 594 -2.13 -19.81 6.12
CA TYR A 594 -1.90 -18.97 7.29
C TYR A 594 -3.09 -18.06 7.65
N PRO A 595 -3.65 -17.25 6.73
CA PRO A 595 -4.85 -16.49 7.06
C PRO A 595 -6.05 -17.40 7.36
N VAL A 596 -6.17 -18.57 6.71
CA VAL A 596 -7.24 -19.53 7.01
C VAL A 596 -7.13 -20.09 8.43
N LEU A 597 -5.91 -20.31 8.93
CA LEU A 597 -5.69 -20.69 10.33
C LEU A 597 -6.09 -19.58 11.31
N GLY A 598 -6.01 -18.31 10.90
CA GLY A 598 -6.44 -17.16 11.71
C GLY A 598 -7.95 -16.91 11.73
N MET A 599 -8.73 -17.54 10.85
CA MET A 599 -10.20 -17.40 10.80
C MET A 599 -10.88 -18.36 11.79
N ARG A 600 -11.83 -17.85 12.59
CA ARG A 600 -12.51 -18.62 13.65
C ARG A 600 -13.99 -18.97 13.39
N LYS A 601 -14.73 -18.13 12.67
CA LYS A 601 -16.19 -18.27 12.49
C LYS A 601 -16.57 -19.25 11.36
N PHE A 602 -16.08 -20.50 11.46
CA PHE A 602 -16.28 -21.59 10.49
C PHE A 602 -16.43 -22.94 11.20
N GLN A 603 -17.10 -23.92 10.57
CA GLN A 603 -17.20 -25.29 11.12
C GLN A 603 -15.95 -26.12 10.86
N LYS A 604 -15.38 -26.01 9.66
CA LYS A 604 -14.26 -26.84 9.21
C LYS A 604 -13.36 -26.09 8.23
N ARG A 605 -12.07 -26.40 8.29
CA ARG A 605 -11.03 -25.92 7.37
C ARG A 605 -10.67 -27.02 6.38
N PHE A 606 -10.56 -26.66 5.11
CA PHE A 606 -10.07 -27.53 4.06
C PHE A 606 -8.80 -26.96 3.43
N TYR A 607 -7.99 -27.85 2.85
CA TYR A 607 -6.86 -27.46 2.01
C TYR A 607 -6.97 -28.16 0.66
N PHE A 608 -7.16 -27.38 -0.40
CA PHE A 608 -7.15 -27.81 -1.79
C PHE A 608 -5.72 -27.96 -2.30
N VAL A 609 -5.15 -29.15 -2.14
CA VAL A 609 -3.75 -29.48 -2.42
C VAL A 609 -3.60 -29.91 -3.88
N GLN A 610 -3.09 -29.00 -4.72
CA GLN A 610 -2.92 -29.25 -6.16
C GLN A 610 -1.56 -29.86 -6.54
N ASP A 611 -0.55 -29.67 -5.70
CA ASP A 611 0.83 -30.11 -5.93
C ASP A 611 1.54 -30.29 -4.58
N TYR A 612 2.69 -30.98 -4.58
CA TYR A 612 3.55 -31.04 -3.41
C TYR A 612 4.47 -29.81 -3.41
N GLU A 613 3.93 -28.70 -2.91
CA GLU A 613 4.56 -27.37 -2.96
C GLU A 613 5.97 -27.28 -2.35
N PRO A 614 6.40 -28.10 -1.36
CA PRO A 614 7.79 -28.08 -0.88
C PRO A 614 8.81 -28.32 -2.01
N PHE A 615 8.47 -29.10 -3.04
CA PHE A 615 9.35 -29.38 -4.17
C PHE A 615 9.50 -28.20 -5.14
N PHE A 616 8.76 -27.10 -4.95
CA PHE A 616 8.98 -25.87 -5.72
C PHE A 616 10.27 -25.16 -5.30
N PHE A 617 10.85 -25.56 -4.18
CA PHE A 617 12.04 -24.94 -3.60
C PHE A 617 13.15 -25.98 -3.42
N ALA A 618 14.40 -25.52 -3.53
CA ALA A 618 15.51 -26.29 -2.98
C ALA A 618 15.32 -26.46 -1.47
N GLN A 619 15.84 -27.56 -0.92
CA GLN A 619 15.69 -27.85 0.51
C GLN A 619 16.31 -26.74 1.36
N GLY A 620 15.48 -26.09 2.15
CA GLY A 620 15.78 -24.87 2.91
C GLY A 620 14.53 -24.27 3.56
N THR A 621 14.61 -23.04 4.04
CA THR A 621 13.54 -22.40 4.85
C THR A 621 12.16 -22.46 4.17
N SER A 622 12.06 -22.07 2.91
CA SER A 622 10.78 -22.06 2.18
C SER A 622 10.17 -23.46 2.06
N SER A 623 10.98 -24.48 1.80
CA SER A 623 10.49 -25.87 1.74
C SER A 623 9.97 -26.36 3.10
N ILE A 624 10.69 -26.07 4.20
CA ILE A 624 10.32 -26.49 5.56
C ILE A 624 9.04 -25.79 6.01
N LEU A 625 8.93 -24.47 5.81
CA LEU A 625 7.72 -23.74 6.19
C LEU A 625 6.50 -24.14 5.35
N THR A 626 6.72 -24.46 4.08
CA THR A 626 5.66 -25.01 3.22
C THR A 626 5.20 -26.37 3.73
N GLU A 627 6.11 -27.25 4.12
CA GLU A 627 5.78 -28.57 4.67
C GLU A 627 5.04 -28.45 6.02
N GLN A 628 5.39 -27.48 6.86
CA GLN A 628 4.66 -27.18 8.09
C GLN A 628 3.19 -26.77 7.86
N SER A 629 2.84 -26.27 6.67
CA SER A 629 1.44 -25.98 6.34
C SER A 629 0.56 -27.24 6.31
N TYR A 630 1.16 -28.42 6.07
CA TYR A 630 0.48 -29.72 6.05
C TYR A 630 0.43 -30.41 7.43
N ALA A 631 0.98 -29.80 8.49
CA ALA A 631 1.02 -30.45 9.81
C ALA A 631 -0.39 -30.77 10.34
N SER A 632 -0.61 -31.99 10.84
CA SER A 632 -1.92 -32.44 11.37
C SER A 632 -2.51 -31.54 12.45
N LYS A 633 -1.68 -30.86 13.24
CA LYS A 633 -2.10 -29.85 14.24
C LYS A 633 -2.93 -28.71 13.64
N ASN A 634 -2.81 -28.45 12.35
CA ASN A 634 -3.57 -27.43 11.63
C ASN A 634 -5.03 -27.85 11.37
N ASN A 635 -5.35 -29.15 11.52
CA ASN A 635 -6.69 -29.75 11.38
C ASN A 635 -7.37 -29.43 10.03
N PHE A 636 -6.61 -29.51 8.94
CA PHE A 636 -7.16 -29.40 7.58
C PHE A 636 -7.74 -30.74 7.12
N ALA A 637 -8.89 -30.69 6.43
CA ALA A 637 -9.34 -31.77 5.56
C ALA A 637 -8.83 -31.51 4.14
N CYS A 638 -8.00 -32.41 3.60
CA CYS A 638 -7.26 -32.18 2.37
C CYS A 638 -8.02 -32.70 1.14
N ILE A 639 -8.17 -31.86 0.13
CA ILE A 639 -8.73 -32.20 -1.18
C ILE A 639 -7.57 -32.23 -2.17
N CYS A 640 -7.17 -33.41 -2.61
CA CYS A 640 -5.91 -33.64 -3.31
C CYS A 640 -6.11 -33.90 -4.82
N ALA A 641 -5.33 -33.23 -5.66
CA ALA A 641 -5.41 -33.37 -7.12
C ALA A 641 -4.83 -34.68 -7.68
N SER A 642 -4.40 -35.62 -6.82
CA SER A 642 -3.97 -36.96 -7.22
C SER A 642 -4.02 -37.96 -6.06
N PRO A 643 -4.08 -39.27 -6.32
CA PRO A 643 -4.03 -40.27 -5.26
C PRO A 643 -2.68 -40.29 -4.53
N TRP A 644 -1.59 -39.92 -5.21
CA TRP A 644 -0.27 -39.77 -4.57
C TRP A 644 -0.25 -38.62 -3.56
N LEU A 645 -0.83 -37.46 -3.91
CA LEU A 645 -0.97 -36.34 -2.96
C LEU A 645 -1.83 -36.72 -1.76
N LYS A 646 -2.90 -37.48 -1.97
CA LYS A 646 -3.71 -38.03 -0.87
C LYS A 646 -2.85 -38.84 0.10
N GLN A 647 -2.07 -39.81 -0.41
CA GLN A 647 -1.18 -40.63 0.43
C GLN A 647 -0.16 -39.77 1.19
N LYS A 648 0.38 -38.71 0.55
CA LYS A 648 1.25 -37.75 1.25
C LYS A 648 0.52 -37.03 2.37
N MET A 649 -0.68 -36.48 2.14
CA MET A 649 -1.45 -35.77 3.16
C MET A 649 -1.86 -36.67 4.33
N GLU A 650 -2.21 -37.93 4.06
CA GLU A 650 -2.49 -38.96 5.07
C GLU A 650 -1.23 -39.28 5.90
N SER A 651 -0.04 -39.29 5.29
CA SER A 651 1.22 -39.50 6.02
C SER A 651 1.55 -38.36 7.01
N PHE A 652 1.02 -37.15 6.78
CA PHE A 652 1.07 -36.05 7.75
C PHE A 652 0.00 -36.15 8.85
N GLY A 653 -0.92 -37.11 8.75
CA GLY A 653 -2.03 -37.33 9.69
C GLY A 653 -3.30 -36.54 9.38
N ASN A 654 -3.49 -36.06 8.15
CA ASN A 654 -4.70 -35.35 7.74
C ASN A 654 -5.73 -36.31 7.11
N SER A 655 -7.02 -36.00 7.27
CA SER A 655 -8.07 -36.63 6.45
C SER A 655 -7.96 -36.11 5.03
N ALA A 656 -8.00 -37.00 4.02
CA ALA A 656 -7.82 -36.59 2.63
C ALA A 656 -8.67 -37.38 1.63
N VAL A 657 -9.12 -36.68 0.59
CA VAL A 657 -9.73 -37.27 -0.62
C VAL A 657 -8.89 -36.93 -1.83
N SER A 658 -8.83 -37.82 -2.82
CA SER A 658 -8.23 -37.51 -4.12
C SER A 658 -9.30 -37.37 -5.19
N PHE A 659 -9.19 -36.35 -6.04
CA PHE A 659 -9.98 -36.23 -7.27
C PHE A 659 -9.06 -36.34 -8.49
N PRO A 660 -9.48 -37.00 -9.58
CA PRO A 660 -8.66 -37.10 -10.78
C PRO A 660 -8.77 -35.80 -11.61
N LEU A 661 -7.64 -35.32 -12.13
CA LEU A 661 -7.62 -34.21 -13.08
C LEU A 661 -8.32 -34.63 -14.38
N ALA A 662 -9.44 -33.99 -14.68
CA ALA A 662 -10.37 -34.48 -15.69
C ALA A 662 -10.30 -33.76 -17.05
N VAL A 663 -10.99 -34.31 -18.05
CA VAL A 663 -10.96 -33.81 -19.42
C VAL A 663 -12.26 -33.09 -19.77
N ASP A 664 -12.14 -32.00 -20.53
CA ASP A 664 -13.29 -31.39 -21.21
C ASP A 664 -13.54 -32.07 -22.55
N HIS A 665 -14.44 -33.06 -22.56
CA HIS A 665 -14.76 -33.86 -23.74
C HIS A 665 -15.46 -33.06 -24.85
N SER A 666 -15.94 -31.85 -24.58
CA SER A 666 -16.48 -30.98 -25.63
C SER A 666 -15.38 -30.47 -26.58
N VAL A 667 -14.12 -30.44 -26.11
CA VAL A 667 -12.95 -29.95 -26.84
C VAL A 667 -11.98 -31.09 -27.18
N TYR A 668 -11.66 -31.92 -26.19
CA TYR A 668 -10.67 -32.97 -26.28
C TYR A 668 -11.33 -34.32 -26.53
N HIS A 669 -11.39 -34.68 -27.81
CA HIS A 669 -11.96 -35.94 -28.29
C HIS A 669 -11.29 -36.34 -29.61
N PRO A 670 -11.33 -37.62 -30.02
CA PRO A 670 -10.84 -38.04 -31.33
C PRO A 670 -11.74 -37.51 -32.46
N LYS A 671 -11.19 -37.36 -33.68
CA LYS A 671 -11.95 -37.04 -34.90
C LYS A 671 -11.63 -38.07 -35.99
N ASN A 672 -12.66 -38.67 -36.59
CA ASN A 672 -12.50 -39.79 -37.54
C ASN A 672 -11.78 -39.44 -38.85
N ASN A 673 -11.72 -38.16 -39.25
CA ASN A 673 -11.23 -37.73 -40.57
C ASN A 673 -9.86 -37.01 -40.53
N GLN A 674 -9.13 -37.01 -39.41
CA GLN A 674 -7.82 -36.34 -39.33
C GLN A 674 -6.66 -37.32 -39.50
N GLN A 675 -5.81 -37.05 -40.50
CA GLN A 675 -4.56 -37.77 -40.70
C GLN A 675 -3.49 -37.22 -39.73
N ARG A 676 -2.93 -38.10 -38.90
CA ARG A 676 -1.78 -37.78 -38.03
C ARG A 676 -0.50 -37.70 -38.85
N SER A 677 0.42 -36.84 -38.43
CA SER A 677 1.82 -36.92 -38.86
C SER A 677 2.40 -38.28 -38.47
N ASN A 678 3.38 -38.76 -39.24
CA ASN A 678 4.06 -40.01 -38.97
C ASN A 678 5.21 -39.86 -37.97
N HIS A 679 5.65 -38.62 -37.68
CA HIS A 679 6.89 -38.37 -36.96
C HIS A 679 6.89 -37.08 -36.11
N ALA A 680 5.72 -36.50 -35.81
CA ALA A 680 5.63 -35.25 -35.04
C ALA A 680 5.51 -35.49 -33.54
N ILE A 681 6.34 -34.80 -32.75
CA ILE A 681 6.32 -34.82 -31.29
C ILE A 681 5.72 -33.52 -30.76
N ALA A 682 4.63 -33.60 -30.01
CA ALA A 682 4.10 -32.48 -29.23
C ALA A 682 4.83 -32.39 -27.88
N PHE A 683 5.68 -31.40 -27.68
CA PHE A 683 6.44 -31.21 -26.45
C PHE A 683 5.88 -30.05 -25.61
N TYR A 684 5.36 -30.36 -24.42
CA TYR A 684 4.90 -29.35 -23.48
C TYR A 684 6.08 -28.70 -22.75
N VAL A 685 6.22 -27.38 -22.87
CA VAL A 685 7.36 -26.63 -22.34
C VAL A 685 6.94 -25.42 -21.53
N ARG A 686 7.63 -25.20 -20.41
CA ARG A 686 7.49 -24.00 -19.58
C ARG A 686 8.75 -23.78 -18.72
N ARG A 687 9.67 -22.93 -19.19
CA ARG A 687 10.97 -22.66 -18.54
C ARG A 687 10.84 -21.97 -17.19
N SER A 688 9.76 -21.22 -16.98
CA SER A 688 9.46 -20.56 -15.70
C SER A 688 9.11 -21.55 -14.57
N THR A 689 8.83 -22.81 -14.89
CA THR A 689 8.44 -23.84 -13.91
C THR A 689 9.38 -25.04 -13.98
N PRO A 690 10.43 -25.10 -13.14
CA PRO A 690 11.42 -26.19 -13.17
C PRO A 690 10.81 -27.60 -13.09
N ARG A 691 9.67 -27.75 -12.42
CA ARG A 691 8.90 -29.01 -12.33
C ARG A 691 8.42 -29.57 -13.68
N ARG A 692 8.49 -28.80 -14.78
CA ARG A 692 8.17 -29.29 -16.14
C ARG A 692 9.37 -29.89 -16.88
N LEU A 693 10.54 -29.94 -16.22
CA LEU A 693 11.72 -30.68 -16.66
C LEU A 693 12.15 -30.38 -18.11
N TYR A 694 12.07 -29.10 -18.49
CA TYR A 694 12.36 -28.63 -19.86
C TYR A 694 13.75 -29.06 -20.33
N GLU A 695 14.78 -28.86 -19.50
CA GLU A 695 16.16 -29.21 -19.81
C GLU A 695 16.34 -30.71 -20.03
N LEU A 696 15.69 -31.54 -19.20
CA LEU A 696 15.74 -33.00 -19.35
C LEU A 696 15.05 -33.44 -20.65
N GLY A 697 13.91 -32.84 -20.99
CA GLY A 697 13.21 -33.11 -22.25
C GLY A 697 14.04 -32.73 -23.48
N LEU A 698 14.79 -31.63 -23.44
CA LEU A 698 15.72 -31.28 -24.52
C LEU A 698 16.85 -32.28 -24.67
N LEU A 699 17.45 -32.74 -23.57
CA LEU A 699 18.49 -33.76 -23.60
C LEU A 699 17.95 -35.08 -24.17
N ALA A 700 16.73 -35.46 -23.82
CA ALA A 700 16.07 -36.65 -24.37
C ALA A 700 15.82 -36.53 -25.88
N LEU A 701 15.36 -35.38 -26.37
CA LEU A 701 15.18 -35.14 -27.80
C LEU A 701 16.50 -35.10 -28.56
N ARG A 702 17.58 -34.61 -27.93
CA ARG A 702 18.93 -34.67 -28.51
C ARG A 702 19.43 -36.11 -28.63
N GLU A 703 19.27 -36.89 -27.57
CA GLU A 703 19.63 -38.31 -27.55
C GLU A 703 18.83 -39.08 -28.60
N LEU A 704 17.53 -38.79 -28.76
CA LEU A 704 16.68 -39.37 -29.80
C LEU A 704 17.20 -39.06 -31.23
N PHE A 705 17.70 -37.85 -31.46
CA PHE A 705 18.36 -37.50 -32.72
C PHE A 705 19.64 -38.30 -32.91
N ASP A 706 20.45 -38.45 -31.87
CA ASP A 706 21.70 -39.20 -31.92
C ASP A 706 21.47 -40.72 -32.12
N LEU A 707 20.29 -41.25 -31.77
CA LEU A 707 19.83 -42.61 -32.12
C LEU A 707 19.49 -42.78 -33.63
N GLY A 708 19.41 -41.68 -34.38
CA GLY A 708 19.11 -41.70 -35.82
C GLY A 708 17.62 -41.68 -36.18
N ASP A 709 16.74 -41.40 -35.21
CA ASP A 709 15.29 -41.34 -35.46
C ASP A 709 14.89 -40.10 -36.27
N HIS A 710 13.93 -40.27 -37.19
CA HIS A 710 13.37 -39.17 -37.97
C HIS A 710 12.15 -38.57 -37.26
N PHE A 711 12.21 -37.29 -36.88
CA PHE A 711 11.11 -36.59 -36.21
C PHE A 711 11.10 -35.08 -36.42
N GLU A 712 9.96 -34.47 -36.13
CA GLU A 712 9.80 -33.02 -36.00
C GLU A 712 9.30 -32.66 -34.58
N ILE A 713 9.73 -31.52 -34.07
CA ILE A 713 9.39 -31.05 -32.72
C ILE A 713 8.37 -29.93 -32.85
N ILE A 714 7.23 -30.07 -32.18
CA ILE A 714 6.25 -29.00 -32.00
C ILE A 714 6.13 -28.68 -30.52
N THR A 715 6.66 -27.53 -30.12
CA THR A 715 6.61 -27.08 -28.73
C THR A 715 5.38 -26.20 -28.46
N PHE A 716 4.80 -26.31 -27.27
CA PHE A 716 3.68 -25.47 -26.83
C PHE A 716 3.73 -25.24 -25.30
N GLY A 717 3.10 -24.17 -24.83
CA GLY A 717 3.05 -23.80 -23.40
C GLY A 717 3.81 -22.52 -23.03
N GLU A 718 4.62 -21.98 -23.94
CA GLU A 718 5.37 -20.74 -23.76
C GLU A 718 5.56 -20.03 -25.13
N LYS A 719 5.45 -18.68 -25.17
CA LYS A 719 5.48 -17.91 -26.42
C LYS A 719 6.87 -17.79 -27.05
N ASP A 720 7.90 -17.52 -26.24
CA ASP A 720 9.24 -17.19 -26.71
C ASP A 720 10.24 -18.26 -26.28
N LEU A 721 10.68 -19.10 -27.22
CA LEU A 721 11.69 -20.13 -26.96
C LEU A 721 12.96 -19.83 -27.75
N PRO A 722 14.16 -20.09 -27.18
CA PRO A 722 15.40 -20.01 -27.93
C PRO A 722 15.46 -21.17 -28.95
N ASP A 723 16.39 -21.06 -29.89
CA ASP A 723 16.77 -22.22 -30.69
C ASP A 723 17.13 -23.39 -29.77
N LEU A 724 16.47 -24.53 -29.99
CA LEU A 724 16.61 -25.73 -29.17
C LEU A 724 17.96 -26.43 -29.41
N GLY A 725 18.68 -26.10 -30.50
CA GLY A 725 20.00 -26.66 -30.80
C GLY A 725 19.96 -28.12 -31.27
N ILE A 726 18.77 -28.63 -31.64
CA ILE A 726 18.57 -29.98 -32.17
C ILE A 726 18.35 -29.84 -33.69
N PRO A 727 19.16 -30.48 -34.54
CA PRO A 727 19.14 -30.31 -36.00
C PRO A 727 17.98 -31.07 -36.66
N VAL A 728 16.76 -30.78 -36.23
CA VAL A 728 15.49 -31.29 -36.77
C VAL A 728 14.54 -30.14 -37.08
N LYS A 729 13.42 -30.43 -37.74
CA LYS A 729 12.39 -29.41 -37.96
C LYS A 729 11.72 -29.06 -36.63
N VAL A 730 11.80 -27.80 -36.22
CA VAL A 730 11.20 -27.28 -34.98
C VAL A 730 10.14 -26.24 -35.30
N ARG A 731 8.96 -26.38 -34.68
CA ARG A 731 7.88 -25.40 -34.68
C ARG A 731 7.54 -24.98 -33.25
N HIS A 732 7.49 -23.68 -33.00
CA HIS A 732 7.02 -23.12 -31.73
C HIS A 732 5.57 -22.66 -31.90
N ALA A 733 4.63 -23.38 -31.28
CA ALA A 733 3.21 -23.07 -31.37
C ALA A 733 2.76 -22.02 -30.33
N GLY A 734 3.60 -21.71 -29.34
CA GLY A 734 3.29 -20.69 -28.34
C GLY A 734 2.31 -21.17 -27.25
N ILE A 735 1.53 -20.23 -26.73
CA ILE A 735 0.38 -20.51 -25.85
C ILE A 735 -0.85 -20.58 -26.73
N LEU A 736 -1.42 -21.78 -26.87
CA LEU A 736 -2.59 -22.08 -27.67
C LEU A 736 -3.86 -22.08 -26.81
N ASP A 737 -5.01 -21.78 -27.42
CA ASP A 737 -6.31 -22.00 -26.79
C ASP A 737 -6.69 -23.50 -26.79
N ALA A 738 -7.81 -23.84 -26.14
CA ALA A 738 -8.22 -25.24 -25.98
C ALA A 738 -8.50 -25.94 -27.34
N ASN A 739 -9.08 -25.24 -28.31
CA ASN A 739 -9.41 -25.80 -29.62
C ASN A 739 -8.15 -26.07 -30.46
N ASP A 740 -7.22 -25.11 -30.44
CA ASP A 740 -5.93 -25.21 -31.11
C ASP A 740 -5.05 -26.29 -30.47
N LEU A 741 -5.06 -26.41 -29.13
CA LEU A 741 -4.40 -27.52 -28.42
C LEU A 741 -4.95 -28.86 -28.86
N ALA A 742 -6.28 -29.01 -28.86
CA ALA A 742 -6.90 -30.26 -29.29
C ALA A 742 -6.59 -30.56 -30.76
N HIS A 743 -6.50 -29.55 -31.63
CA HIS A 743 -6.08 -29.72 -33.02
C HIS A 743 -4.64 -30.21 -33.12
N LEU A 744 -3.71 -29.60 -32.37
CA LEU A 744 -2.31 -30.03 -32.27
C LEU A 744 -2.22 -31.49 -31.80
N TYR A 745 -2.95 -31.85 -30.75
CA TYR A 745 -2.92 -33.22 -30.20
C TYR A 745 -3.41 -34.26 -31.21
N ARG A 746 -4.38 -33.91 -32.05
CA ARG A 746 -4.89 -34.79 -33.12
C ARG A 746 -3.97 -34.88 -34.33
N GLN A 747 -3.04 -33.94 -34.52
CA GLN A 747 -2.07 -33.95 -35.61
C GLN A 747 -0.78 -34.70 -35.26
N CYS A 748 -0.33 -34.64 -33.99
CA CYS A 748 0.95 -35.24 -33.61
C CYS A 748 0.91 -36.77 -33.52
N THR A 749 2.10 -37.38 -33.55
CA THR A 749 2.31 -38.83 -33.42
C THR A 749 2.50 -39.25 -31.97
N VAL A 750 3.28 -38.46 -31.22
CA VAL A 750 3.63 -38.72 -29.81
C VAL A 750 3.60 -37.41 -29.02
N GLY A 751 3.12 -37.47 -27.78
CA GLY A 751 3.22 -36.39 -26.80
C GLY A 751 4.40 -36.60 -25.85
N LEU A 752 5.13 -35.53 -25.54
CA LEU A 752 6.15 -35.49 -24.49
C LEU A 752 5.71 -34.49 -23.43
N VAL A 753 5.36 -34.98 -22.25
CA VAL A 753 4.92 -34.16 -21.13
C VAL A 753 5.62 -34.67 -19.88
N LEU A 754 6.47 -33.84 -19.28
CA LEU A 754 7.27 -34.23 -18.13
C LEU A 754 6.78 -33.48 -16.89
N SER A 755 6.59 -34.20 -15.79
CA SER A 755 6.19 -33.60 -14.52
C SER A 755 6.98 -34.16 -13.33
N GLY A 756 7.72 -33.30 -12.64
CA GLY A 756 8.63 -33.68 -11.56
C GLY A 756 8.06 -33.61 -10.14
N THR A 757 6.80 -33.18 -9.95
CA THR A 757 6.21 -33.00 -8.60
C THR A 757 4.91 -33.76 -8.45
N ASN A 758 3.82 -33.29 -9.06
CA ASN A 758 2.56 -34.02 -9.24
C ASN A 758 2.34 -34.30 -10.72
N TYR A 759 1.50 -35.28 -11.08
CA TYR A 759 1.20 -35.54 -12.49
C TYR A 759 0.44 -34.36 -13.13
N SER A 760 0.53 -34.24 -14.45
CA SER A 760 -0.04 -33.11 -15.19
C SER A 760 -1.46 -33.41 -15.69
N LEU A 761 -2.28 -32.38 -15.89
CA LEU A 761 -3.56 -32.48 -16.60
C LEU A 761 -3.37 -32.77 -18.10
N VAL A 762 -2.33 -32.20 -18.71
CA VAL A 762 -2.08 -32.21 -20.16
C VAL A 762 -2.06 -33.63 -20.77
N PRO A 763 -1.46 -34.66 -20.13
CA PRO A 763 -1.49 -36.03 -20.63
C PRO A 763 -2.89 -36.61 -20.77
N ASN A 764 -3.82 -36.27 -19.85
CA ASN A 764 -5.21 -36.72 -19.96
C ASN A 764 -5.91 -36.08 -21.17
N GLU A 765 -5.64 -34.80 -21.45
CA GLU A 765 -6.15 -34.12 -22.66
C GLU A 765 -5.58 -34.74 -23.95
N MET A 766 -4.28 -35.07 -23.96
CA MET A 766 -3.63 -35.73 -25.10
C MET A 766 -4.21 -37.13 -25.34
N MET A 767 -4.35 -37.93 -24.27
CA MET A 767 -4.92 -39.28 -24.34
C MET A 767 -6.37 -39.26 -24.82
N ALA A 768 -7.18 -38.29 -24.38
CA ALA A 768 -8.55 -38.11 -24.85
C ALA A 768 -8.63 -37.73 -26.33
N CYS A 769 -7.60 -37.07 -26.87
CA CYS A 769 -7.46 -36.85 -28.32
C CYS A 769 -6.88 -38.08 -29.07
N GLY A 770 -6.53 -39.17 -28.38
CA GLY A 770 -5.91 -40.37 -28.93
C GLY A 770 -4.41 -40.23 -29.21
N LEU A 771 -3.72 -39.29 -28.57
CA LEU A 771 -2.27 -39.10 -28.66
C LEU A 771 -1.56 -39.84 -27.52
N PRO A 772 -0.75 -40.88 -27.80
CA PRO A 772 0.09 -41.53 -26.80
C PRO A 772 1.12 -40.57 -26.20
N VAL A 773 1.37 -40.68 -24.90
CA VAL A 773 2.23 -39.76 -24.15
C VAL A 773 3.40 -40.49 -23.51
N VAL A 774 4.57 -39.86 -23.51
CA VAL A 774 5.73 -40.21 -22.67
C VAL A 774 5.81 -39.24 -21.49
N ASP A 775 5.92 -39.78 -20.29
CA ASP A 775 6.16 -39.06 -19.03
C ASP A 775 7.26 -39.80 -18.24
N ILE A 776 7.77 -39.19 -17.16
CA ILE A 776 8.78 -39.82 -16.31
C ILE A 776 8.18 -40.95 -15.47
N ASP A 777 8.99 -41.98 -15.22
CA ASP A 777 8.68 -43.06 -14.31
C ASP A 777 8.99 -42.66 -12.86
N ALA A 778 7.95 -42.21 -12.14
CA ALA A 778 8.03 -41.68 -10.79
C ALA A 778 6.85 -42.17 -9.95
N GLU A 779 6.95 -42.08 -8.61
CA GLU A 779 5.90 -42.52 -7.70
C GLU A 779 4.54 -41.86 -8.03
N HIS A 780 4.53 -40.55 -8.24
CA HIS A 780 3.31 -39.79 -8.55
C HIS A 780 2.70 -40.13 -9.91
N THR A 781 3.50 -40.49 -10.93
CA THR A 781 2.97 -40.89 -12.24
C THR A 781 2.45 -42.33 -12.23
N ARG A 782 3.15 -43.27 -11.57
CA ARG A 782 2.73 -44.67 -11.44
C ARG A 782 1.39 -44.82 -10.72
N VAL A 783 1.17 -44.01 -9.68
CA VAL A 783 -0.06 -44.05 -8.88
C VAL A 783 -1.22 -43.33 -9.57
N SER A 784 -0.94 -42.38 -10.46
CA SER A 784 -1.98 -41.53 -11.08
C SER A 784 -2.45 -42.01 -12.45
N TYR A 785 -1.60 -42.67 -13.24
CA TYR A 785 -1.98 -43.24 -14.53
C TYR A 785 -2.46 -44.68 -14.40
N GLN A 786 -3.41 -45.07 -15.24
CA GLN A 786 -3.76 -46.48 -15.38
C GLN A 786 -2.65 -47.22 -16.16
N PRO A 787 -2.45 -48.52 -15.92
CA PRO A 787 -1.49 -49.31 -16.69
C PRO A 787 -1.73 -49.21 -18.20
N ASP A 788 -0.66 -49.23 -19.00
CA ASP A 788 -0.67 -49.17 -20.47
C ASP A 788 -1.19 -47.85 -21.10
N THR A 789 -1.64 -46.84 -20.34
CA THR A 789 -2.18 -45.59 -20.93
C THR A 789 -1.12 -44.58 -21.36
N ALA A 790 0.01 -44.54 -20.66
CA ALA A 790 1.16 -43.70 -20.95
C ALA A 790 2.46 -44.51 -20.84
N VAL A 791 3.48 -44.12 -21.59
CA VAL A 791 4.81 -44.72 -21.48
C VAL A 791 5.57 -44.00 -20.37
N LEU A 792 5.69 -44.66 -19.22
CA LEU A 792 6.52 -44.22 -18.12
C LEU A 792 7.95 -44.64 -18.38
N ALA A 793 8.81 -43.67 -18.69
CA ALA A 793 10.20 -43.89 -19.03
C ALA A 793 11.11 -43.42 -17.89
N GLU A 794 12.24 -44.10 -17.70
CA GLU A 794 13.25 -43.69 -16.72
C GLU A 794 13.61 -42.21 -16.93
N ALA A 795 13.74 -41.45 -15.84
CA ALA A 795 13.99 -40.00 -15.85
C ALA A 795 15.44 -39.63 -16.26
N THR A 796 15.93 -40.25 -17.33
CA THR A 796 17.23 -40.01 -17.95
C THR A 796 17.02 -39.65 -19.43
N PRO A 797 17.98 -38.94 -20.07
CA PRO A 797 17.88 -38.65 -21.50
C PRO A 797 17.69 -39.91 -22.35
N ALA A 798 18.46 -40.97 -22.08
CA ALA A 798 18.38 -42.26 -22.78
C ALA A 798 17.04 -42.98 -22.55
N GLY A 799 16.53 -43.01 -21.32
CA GLY A 799 15.24 -43.65 -21.00
C GLY A 799 14.08 -42.99 -21.74
N LEU A 800 14.00 -41.65 -21.67
CA LEU A 800 12.99 -40.87 -22.37
C LEU A 800 13.10 -40.99 -23.90
N ALA A 801 14.32 -40.95 -24.45
CA ALA A 801 14.57 -41.17 -25.88
C ALA A 801 14.11 -42.57 -26.32
N SER A 802 14.39 -43.61 -25.54
CA SER A 802 13.92 -44.97 -25.81
C SER A 802 12.39 -45.06 -25.83
N GLY A 803 11.71 -44.41 -24.87
CA GLY A 803 10.26 -44.33 -24.83
C GLY A 803 9.65 -43.64 -26.06
N LEU A 804 10.24 -42.52 -26.48
CA LEU A 804 9.86 -41.79 -27.69
C LEU A 804 10.10 -42.61 -28.95
N SER A 805 11.29 -43.18 -29.11
CA SER A 805 11.67 -44.03 -30.24
C SER A 805 10.72 -45.21 -30.41
N ARG A 806 10.37 -45.88 -29.29
CA ARG A 806 9.41 -46.98 -29.29
C ARG A 806 8.03 -46.54 -29.79
N LEU A 807 7.52 -45.39 -29.36
CA LEU A 807 6.24 -44.89 -29.83
C LEU A 807 6.28 -44.40 -31.29
N LEU A 808 7.39 -43.83 -31.76
CA LEU A 808 7.54 -43.39 -33.15
C LEU A 808 7.62 -44.57 -34.12
N ASN A 809 8.43 -45.58 -33.80
CA ASN A 809 8.79 -46.65 -34.72
C ASN A 809 7.92 -47.90 -34.61
N ASN A 810 7.29 -48.18 -33.45
CA ASN A 810 6.45 -49.35 -33.27
C ASN A 810 4.95 -48.99 -33.36
N VAL A 811 4.37 -49.15 -34.55
CA VAL A 811 2.96 -48.83 -34.84
C VAL A 811 1.99 -49.61 -33.96
N SER A 812 2.22 -50.92 -33.77
CA SER A 812 1.35 -51.79 -32.97
C SER A 812 1.33 -51.34 -31.51
N PHE A 813 2.51 -51.07 -30.94
CA PHE A 813 2.63 -50.57 -29.57
C PHE A 813 1.99 -49.19 -29.41
N ARG A 814 2.23 -48.27 -30.35
CA ARG A 814 1.60 -46.94 -30.36
C ARG A 814 0.06 -47.04 -30.39
N GLN A 815 -0.50 -47.91 -31.21
CA GLN A 815 -1.95 -48.13 -31.29
C GLN A 815 -2.53 -48.79 -30.03
N LYS A 816 -1.77 -49.67 -29.36
CA LYS A 816 -2.18 -50.24 -28.06
C LYS A 816 -2.28 -49.13 -27.01
N CYS A 817 -1.23 -48.31 -26.89
CA CYS A 817 -1.17 -47.20 -25.94
C CYS A 817 -2.29 -46.16 -26.21
N ALA A 818 -2.51 -45.79 -27.49
CA ALA A 818 -3.59 -44.87 -27.86
C ALA A 818 -4.99 -45.40 -27.47
N ARG A 819 -5.25 -46.70 -27.68
CA ARG A 819 -6.53 -47.33 -27.31
C ARG A 819 -6.72 -47.36 -25.79
N ALA A 820 -5.67 -47.69 -25.04
CA ALA A 820 -5.70 -47.67 -23.59
C ALA A 820 -5.98 -46.25 -23.04
N GLY A 821 -5.27 -45.23 -23.56
CA GLY A 821 -5.48 -43.83 -23.18
C GLY A 821 -6.90 -43.32 -23.48
N LEU A 822 -7.45 -43.66 -24.65
CA LEU A 822 -8.84 -43.33 -24.99
C LEU A 822 -9.84 -44.00 -24.04
N ALA A 823 -9.65 -45.29 -23.74
CA ALA A 823 -10.53 -46.01 -22.82
C ALA A 823 -10.48 -45.44 -21.40
N ALA A 824 -9.29 -45.12 -20.89
CA ALA A 824 -9.10 -44.57 -19.55
C ALA A 824 -9.69 -43.16 -19.39
N THR A 825 -9.70 -42.37 -20.47
CA THR A 825 -10.22 -41.00 -20.44
C THR A 825 -11.69 -40.89 -20.83
N ALA A 826 -12.32 -41.91 -21.44
CA ALA A 826 -13.67 -41.84 -22.00
C ALA A 826 -14.77 -41.35 -21.03
N HIS A 827 -14.62 -41.63 -19.74
CA HIS A 827 -15.58 -41.23 -18.70
C HIS A 827 -15.00 -40.21 -17.70
N LEU A 828 -13.78 -39.72 -17.95
CA LEU A 828 -13.05 -38.84 -17.04
C LEU A 828 -13.44 -37.37 -17.27
N ASN A 829 -14.53 -36.93 -16.63
CA ASN A 829 -15.09 -35.58 -16.75
C ASN A 829 -15.02 -34.80 -15.42
N TRP A 830 -15.02 -33.47 -15.52
CA TRP A 830 -14.87 -32.57 -14.37
C TRP A 830 -16.02 -32.68 -13.36
N ASP A 831 -17.25 -32.89 -13.81
CA ASP A 831 -18.41 -33.03 -12.91
C ASP A 831 -18.29 -34.28 -12.03
N SER A 832 -17.81 -35.40 -12.58
CA SER A 832 -17.57 -36.63 -11.82
C SER A 832 -16.44 -36.45 -10.80
N SER A 833 -15.37 -35.74 -11.16
CA SER A 833 -14.29 -35.39 -10.22
C SER A 833 -14.77 -34.47 -9.11
N ASN A 834 -15.53 -33.43 -9.45
CA ASN A 834 -16.01 -32.43 -8.48
C ASN A 834 -17.11 -32.99 -7.57
N LYS A 835 -17.86 -34.01 -8.02
CA LYS A 835 -18.80 -34.75 -7.17
C LYS A 835 -18.11 -35.46 -6.01
N LEU A 836 -16.88 -35.97 -6.19
CA LEU A 836 -16.09 -36.54 -5.10
C LEU A 836 -15.69 -35.48 -4.07
N ILE A 837 -15.42 -34.26 -4.53
CA ILE A 837 -15.06 -33.13 -3.68
C ILE A 837 -16.26 -32.69 -2.85
N GLU A 838 -17.41 -32.49 -3.48
CA GLU A 838 -18.65 -32.09 -2.80
C GLU A 838 -19.10 -33.14 -1.77
N GLY A 839 -19.05 -34.43 -2.11
CA GLY A 839 -19.35 -35.52 -1.18
C GLY A 839 -18.41 -35.52 0.03
N PHE A 840 -17.10 -35.36 -0.17
CA PHE A 840 -16.14 -35.30 0.93
C PHE A 840 -16.33 -34.07 1.83
N ILE A 841 -16.70 -32.92 1.25
CA ILE A 841 -17.03 -31.72 2.02
C ILE A 841 -18.22 -32.00 2.93
N GLN A 842 -19.29 -32.62 2.42
CA GLN A 842 -20.48 -32.94 3.20
C GLN A 842 -20.21 -33.99 4.29
N GLU A 843 -19.48 -35.06 3.98
CA GLU A 843 -19.11 -36.12 4.94
C GLU A 843 -18.22 -35.60 6.07
N SER A 844 -17.42 -34.56 5.80
CA SER A 844 -16.51 -33.95 6.77
C SER A 844 -17.19 -33.00 7.77
N LEU A 845 -18.48 -32.70 7.59
CA LEU A 845 -19.26 -31.84 8.47
C LEU A 845 -20.08 -32.66 9.48
N PRO A 846 -20.24 -32.17 10.72
CA PRO A 846 -21.08 -32.85 11.71
C PRO A 846 -22.55 -32.85 11.27
N ALA A 847 -23.30 -33.88 11.67
CA ALA A 847 -24.74 -33.98 11.40
C ALA A 847 -25.46 -32.74 11.98
N ARG A 848 -26.14 -31.96 11.11
CA ARG A 848 -26.88 -30.75 11.50
C ARG A 848 -28.11 -31.14 12.34
N SER A 849 -28.01 -31.10 13.66
CA SER A 849 -29.18 -31.03 14.54
C SER A 849 -29.60 -29.56 14.64
N ILE A 850 -30.78 -29.19 14.14
CA ILE A 850 -31.33 -27.83 14.26
C ILE A 850 -31.74 -27.60 15.72
N PRO A 851 -31.03 -26.80 16.53
CA PRO A 851 -31.57 -26.35 17.80
C PRO A 851 -32.36 -25.08 17.48
N CYS A 852 -33.66 -25.22 17.27
CA CYS A 852 -34.56 -24.08 17.31
C CYS A 852 -34.65 -23.62 18.77
N GLN A 853 -33.68 -22.82 19.21
CA GLN A 853 -33.80 -22.06 20.45
C GLN A 853 -34.35 -20.68 20.10
N LEU A 854 -35.63 -20.50 20.41
CA LEU A 854 -36.28 -19.20 20.54
C LEU A 854 -35.45 -18.36 21.52
N VAL A 855 -34.76 -17.35 21.01
CA VAL A 855 -34.04 -16.37 21.82
C VAL A 855 -35.08 -15.39 22.37
N GLU A 856 -35.11 -15.16 23.68
CA GLU A 856 -35.97 -14.14 24.28
C GLU A 856 -35.72 -12.76 23.65
N PRO A 857 -36.73 -11.87 23.53
CA PRO A 857 -36.61 -10.62 22.78
C PRO A 857 -35.73 -9.61 23.52
N SER A 858 -34.42 -9.74 23.36
CA SER A 858 -33.46 -8.67 23.60
C SER A 858 -33.73 -7.52 22.63
N THR A 859 -33.66 -6.28 23.11
CA THR A 859 -33.76 -5.09 22.26
C THR A 859 -32.75 -5.17 21.10
N PRO A 860 -33.19 -5.08 19.83
CA PRO A 860 -32.27 -5.17 18.70
C PRO A 860 -31.28 -4.01 18.72
N LEU A 861 -30.03 -4.26 18.34
CA LEU A 861 -29.02 -3.23 18.17
C LEU A 861 -29.28 -2.40 16.90
N VAL A 862 -29.75 -3.07 15.85
CA VAL A 862 -29.93 -2.50 14.51
C VAL A 862 -31.34 -2.75 13.97
N THR A 863 -31.94 -1.73 13.35
CA THR A 863 -33.17 -1.88 12.54
C THR A 863 -32.85 -1.57 11.09
N ILE A 864 -33.10 -2.52 10.17
CA ILE A 864 -33.04 -2.29 8.73
C ILE A 864 -34.38 -1.71 8.28
N VAL A 865 -34.40 -0.51 7.71
CA VAL A 865 -35.60 0.15 7.20
C VAL A 865 -35.63 0.09 5.68
N ILE A 866 -36.74 -0.40 5.13
CA ILE A 866 -36.98 -0.52 3.69
C ILE A 866 -38.25 0.27 3.31
N PRO A 867 -38.13 1.44 2.66
CA PRO A 867 -39.27 2.11 2.05
C PRO A 867 -39.76 1.35 0.83
N VAL A 868 -41.07 1.06 0.77
CA VAL A 868 -41.68 0.23 -0.29
C VAL A 868 -42.85 0.97 -0.95
N TYR A 869 -42.88 0.93 -2.28
CA TYR A 869 -44.05 1.27 -3.11
C TYR A 869 -43.97 0.44 -4.40
N ASN A 870 -44.91 -0.49 -4.56
CA ASN A 870 -44.95 -1.44 -5.68
C ASN A 870 -43.58 -2.10 -5.93
N GLY A 871 -43.02 -2.74 -4.90
CA GLY A 871 -41.66 -3.30 -4.93
C GLY A 871 -41.46 -4.51 -5.85
N GLY A 872 -42.53 -5.06 -6.44
CA GLY A 872 -42.49 -6.16 -7.38
C GLY A 872 -41.82 -7.42 -6.83
N ALA A 873 -41.31 -8.26 -7.75
CA ALA A 873 -40.67 -9.53 -7.40
C ALA A 873 -39.32 -9.37 -6.67
N MET A 874 -38.63 -8.23 -6.87
CA MET A 874 -37.31 -7.99 -6.29
C MET A 874 -37.35 -7.80 -4.77
N LEU A 875 -38.46 -7.26 -4.24
CA LEU A 875 -38.62 -7.00 -2.81
C LEU A 875 -38.40 -8.25 -1.96
N LYS A 876 -38.92 -9.41 -2.41
CA LYS A 876 -38.74 -10.68 -1.71
C LYS A 876 -37.25 -11.02 -1.54
N THR A 877 -36.48 -10.95 -2.61
CA THR A 877 -35.03 -11.22 -2.61
C THR A 877 -34.27 -10.28 -1.69
N ILE A 878 -34.67 -9.01 -1.63
CA ILE A 878 -34.04 -8.02 -0.74
C ILE A 878 -34.33 -8.36 0.71
N VAL A 879 -35.59 -8.64 1.07
CA VAL A 879 -35.99 -8.99 2.44
C VAL A 879 -35.28 -10.27 2.88
N GLU A 880 -35.23 -11.31 2.03
CA GLU A 880 -34.48 -12.55 2.32
C GLU A 880 -32.98 -12.28 2.53
N SER A 881 -32.37 -11.42 1.70
CA SER A 881 -30.97 -11.05 1.84
C SER A 881 -30.69 -10.28 3.14
N CYS A 882 -31.58 -9.35 3.53
CA CYS A 882 -31.53 -8.63 4.80
C CYS A 882 -31.71 -9.54 6.02
N LEU A 883 -32.62 -10.52 5.96
CA LEU A 883 -32.83 -11.49 7.04
C LEU A 883 -31.67 -12.47 7.21
N SER A 884 -30.88 -12.66 6.15
CA SER A 884 -29.73 -13.57 6.14
C SER A 884 -28.41 -12.95 6.62
N GLN A 885 -28.41 -11.71 7.12
CA GLN A 885 -27.19 -11.02 7.53
C GLN A 885 -26.55 -11.65 8.78
N ASP A 886 -25.24 -11.82 8.77
CA ASP A 886 -24.42 -12.34 9.85
C ASP A 886 -24.03 -11.17 10.78
N LEU A 887 -24.65 -11.12 11.96
CA LEU A 887 -24.37 -10.13 12.99
C LEU A 887 -24.45 -10.77 14.38
N ASP A 888 -23.41 -10.58 15.20
CA ASP A 888 -23.29 -11.11 16.57
C ASP A 888 -24.32 -10.48 17.56
N GLN A 889 -25.25 -9.66 17.08
CA GLN A 889 -26.19 -8.85 17.85
C GLN A 889 -27.58 -8.93 17.21
N PRO A 890 -28.67 -8.89 18.00
CA PRO A 890 -30.02 -8.97 17.47
C PRO A 890 -30.33 -7.77 16.56
N PHE A 891 -31.05 -8.03 15.47
CA PHE A 891 -31.52 -6.99 14.53
C PHE A 891 -32.93 -7.30 14.04
N GLU A 892 -33.60 -6.28 13.48
CA GLU A 892 -34.94 -6.41 12.88
C GLU A 892 -34.99 -5.77 11.48
N VAL A 893 -36.02 -6.10 10.70
CA VAL A 893 -36.32 -5.52 9.39
C VAL A 893 -37.69 -4.85 9.44
N LEU A 894 -37.76 -3.56 9.12
CA LEU A 894 -38.96 -2.73 9.12
C LEU A 894 -39.27 -2.21 7.72
N LEU A 895 -40.38 -2.65 7.14
CA LEU A 895 -40.89 -2.15 5.86
C LEU A 895 -41.85 -1.00 6.11
N ILE A 896 -41.65 0.12 5.42
CA ILE A 896 -42.59 1.24 5.38
C ILE A 896 -43.29 1.22 4.01
N ASP A 897 -44.49 0.63 3.95
CA ASP A 897 -45.27 0.48 2.72
C ASP A 897 -46.12 1.71 2.43
N SER A 898 -45.96 2.29 1.24
CA SER A 898 -46.71 3.47 0.78
C SER A 898 -47.97 3.09 -0.01
N ALA A 899 -48.73 2.12 0.52
CA ALA A 899 -49.93 1.55 -0.08
C ALA A 899 -49.68 0.83 -1.42
N SER A 900 -48.80 -0.17 -1.41
CA SER A 900 -48.57 -1.04 -2.58
C SER A 900 -49.83 -1.83 -2.96
N ILE A 901 -50.01 -2.06 -4.25
CA ILE A 901 -51.17 -2.77 -4.85
C ILE A 901 -50.78 -3.90 -5.80
N ASP A 902 -49.48 -4.15 -5.96
CA ASP A 902 -48.89 -5.12 -6.88
C ASP A 902 -48.74 -6.54 -6.27
N GLY A 903 -49.26 -6.76 -5.07
CA GLY A 903 -49.17 -8.04 -4.35
C GLY A 903 -47.78 -8.34 -3.77
N CYS A 904 -46.81 -7.42 -3.82
CA CYS A 904 -45.43 -7.71 -3.42
C CYS A 904 -45.30 -8.14 -1.95
N LEU A 905 -46.14 -7.59 -1.06
CA LEU A 905 -46.14 -7.90 0.38
C LEU A 905 -46.61 -9.32 0.70
N GLU A 906 -47.47 -9.92 -0.14
CA GLU A 906 -47.99 -11.28 0.07
C GLU A 906 -46.92 -12.35 -0.19
N SER A 907 -45.89 -12.00 -0.96
CA SER A 907 -44.79 -12.90 -1.34
C SER A 907 -43.65 -12.98 -0.32
N LEU A 908 -43.71 -12.20 0.77
CA LEU A 908 -42.65 -12.07 1.76
C LEU A 908 -42.54 -13.29 2.69
N PRO A 909 -41.32 -13.63 3.17
CA PRO A 909 -41.13 -14.71 4.12
C PRO A 909 -41.79 -14.42 5.47
N GLN A 910 -42.29 -15.46 6.14
CA GLN A 910 -42.78 -15.37 7.51
C GLN A 910 -41.57 -15.44 8.47
N ASP A 911 -41.20 -14.32 9.09
CA ASP A 911 -40.10 -14.19 10.05
C ASP A 911 -40.47 -13.18 11.15
N GLU A 912 -40.22 -13.51 12.42
CA GLU A 912 -40.58 -12.65 13.56
C GLU A 912 -39.80 -11.33 13.62
N ARG A 913 -38.65 -11.26 12.93
CA ARG A 913 -37.84 -10.05 12.79
C ARG A 913 -38.41 -9.08 11.75
N LEU A 914 -39.34 -9.51 10.91
CA LEU A 914 -39.96 -8.71 9.87
C LEU A 914 -41.20 -7.97 10.39
N ARG A 915 -41.17 -6.64 10.28
CA ARG A 915 -42.27 -5.73 10.65
C ARG A 915 -42.70 -4.92 9.44
N ILE A 916 -44.01 -4.73 9.29
CA ILE A 916 -44.59 -3.95 8.19
C ILE A 916 -45.43 -2.82 8.80
N HIS A 917 -45.18 -1.60 8.35
CA HIS A 917 -45.96 -0.42 8.69
C HIS A 917 -46.48 0.24 7.41
N ARG A 918 -47.79 0.48 7.33
CA ARG A 918 -48.45 0.99 6.12
C ARG A 918 -48.83 2.46 6.30
N ILE A 919 -48.48 3.28 5.31
CA ILE A 919 -48.84 4.71 5.22
C ILE A 919 -49.71 4.97 3.98
N ARG A 920 -50.43 6.09 3.98
CA ARG A 920 -51.19 6.52 2.78
C ARG A 920 -50.24 7.13 1.77
N LYS A 921 -50.58 7.05 0.48
CA LYS A 921 -49.74 7.58 -0.61
C LYS A 921 -49.47 9.08 -0.50
N GLU A 922 -50.41 9.86 0.03
CA GLU A 922 -50.27 11.29 0.30
C GLU A 922 -49.29 11.62 1.43
N ASP A 923 -49.07 10.67 2.35
CA ASP A 923 -48.16 10.83 3.48
C ASP A 923 -46.69 10.55 3.08
N PHE A 924 -46.46 9.96 1.89
CA PHE A 924 -45.13 9.64 1.38
C PHE A 924 -44.31 10.91 1.11
N GLY A 925 -43.07 10.88 1.61
CA GLY A 925 -42.01 11.83 1.26
C GLY A 925 -40.65 11.19 1.52
N HIS A 926 -39.65 11.46 0.69
CA HIS A 926 -38.35 10.79 0.78
C HIS A 926 -37.69 10.93 2.17
N GLY A 927 -37.73 12.13 2.77
CA GLY A 927 -37.30 12.37 4.15
C GLY A 927 -38.34 11.92 5.18
N ARG A 928 -39.62 12.21 4.95
CA ARG A 928 -40.71 11.91 5.90
C ARG A 928 -40.87 10.42 6.20
N THR A 929 -40.86 9.59 5.17
CA THR A 929 -40.97 8.13 5.27
C THR A 929 -39.75 7.52 5.98
N ARG A 930 -38.55 8.06 5.73
CA ARG A 930 -37.32 7.62 6.42
C ARG A 930 -37.31 8.04 7.88
N ASN A 931 -37.73 9.27 8.19
CA ASN A 931 -37.90 9.74 9.57
C ASN A 931 -38.87 8.85 10.35
N LEU A 932 -40.03 8.51 9.76
CA LEU A 932 -40.97 7.57 10.36
C LEU A 932 -40.33 6.19 10.61
N GLY A 933 -39.52 5.71 9.66
CA GLY A 933 -38.74 4.49 9.83
C GLY A 933 -37.78 4.53 11.02
N VAL A 934 -37.05 5.64 11.21
CA VAL A 934 -36.15 5.82 12.36
C VAL A 934 -36.95 5.94 13.67
N GLU A 935 -38.10 6.61 13.64
CA GLU A 935 -38.98 6.74 14.80
C GLU A 935 -39.45 5.37 15.30
N LEU A 936 -39.95 4.54 14.39
CA LEU A 936 -40.47 3.19 14.64
C LEU A 936 -39.39 2.10 14.87
N ALA A 937 -38.14 2.39 14.54
CA ALA A 937 -37.01 1.50 14.74
C ALA A 937 -36.77 1.21 16.23
N ARG A 938 -36.56 -0.05 16.60
CA ARG A 938 -36.17 -0.41 17.98
C ARG A 938 -34.66 -0.31 18.21
N GLY A 939 -33.86 -0.41 17.15
CA GLY A 939 -32.39 -0.31 17.22
C GLY A 939 -31.85 1.09 17.42
N GLU A 940 -30.68 1.17 18.04
CA GLU A 940 -29.89 2.42 18.13
C GLU A 940 -29.28 2.78 16.77
N TYR A 941 -28.94 1.77 15.97
CA TYR A 941 -28.48 1.96 14.59
C TYR A 941 -29.62 1.66 13.62
N VAL A 942 -29.83 2.54 12.64
CA VAL A 942 -30.89 2.39 11.63
C VAL A 942 -30.26 2.32 10.26
N ALA A 943 -30.27 1.12 9.67
CA ALA A 943 -29.73 0.86 8.35
C ALA A 943 -30.81 1.10 7.28
N PHE A 944 -30.55 1.95 6.30
CA PHE A 944 -31.44 2.14 5.16
C PHE A 944 -30.97 1.35 3.95
N ILE A 945 -31.94 0.70 3.31
CA ILE A 945 -31.78 0.08 2.01
C ILE A 945 -33.07 0.27 1.20
N THR A 946 -32.96 0.51 -0.10
CA THR A 946 -34.14 0.71 -0.96
C THR A 946 -34.67 -0.62 -1.51
N GLN A 947 -35.93 -0.62 -1.94
CA GLN A 947 -36.64 -1.78 -2.53
C GLN A 947 -36.04 -2.35 -3.83
N ASP A 948 -34.92 -1.81 -4.29
CA ASP A 948 -34.17 -2.16 -5.50
C ASP A 948 -32.65 -2.28 -5.24
N ALA A 949 -32.25 -2.40 -3.97
CA ALA A 949 -30.86 -2.58 -3.55
C ALA A 949 -30.72 -3.90 -2.78
N ILE A 950 -29.88 -4.81 -3.27
CA ILE A 950 -29.69 -6.14 -2.67
C ILE A 950 -28.33 -6.17 -1.94
N PRO A 951 -28.26 -6.46 -0.62
CA PRO A 951 -27.00 -6.68 0.07
C PRO A 951 -26.16 -7.73 -0.66
N ALA A 952 -24.90 -7.41 -0.93
CA ALA A 952 -24.08 -8.25 -1.78
C ALA A 952 -23.65 -9.54 -1.06
N ASN A 953 -23.52 -9.49 0.26
CA ASN A 953 -23.13 -10.59 1.14
C ASN A 953 -23.85 -10.48 2.49
N ARG A 954 -23.64 -11.49 3.34
CA ARG A 954 -24.16 -11.54 4.71
C ARG A 954 -23.42 -10.64 5.71
N MET A 955 -22.25 -10.12 5.38
CA MET A 955 -21.47 -9.23 6.24
C MET A 955 -21.86 -7.75 6.04
N TRP A 956 -22.81 -7.44 5.18
CA TRP A 956 -23.16 -6.07 4.79
C TRP A 956 -23.58 -5.25 6.02
N LEU A 957 -24.48 -5.79 6.84
CA LEU A 957 -25.00 -5.09 8.03
C LEU A 957 -23.90 -4.83 9.07
N MET A 958 -23.09 -5.84 9.36
CA MET A 958 -21.96 -5.72 10.29
C MET A 958 -20.94 -4.68 9.81
N ASN A 959 -20.64 -4.67 8.50
CA ASN A 959 -19.72 -3.71 7.91
C ASN A 959 -20.25 -2.27 7.95
N LEU A 960 -21.57 -2.06 7.85
CA LEU A 960 -22.20 -0.74 7.97
C LEU A 960 -22.11 -0.19 9.39
N ILE A 961 -22.29 -1.03 10.42
CA ILE A 961 -22.31 -0.55 11.81
C ILE A 961 -20.92 -0.43 12.43
N ALA A 962 -19.92 -1.12 11.90
CA ALA A 962 -18.57 -1.14 12.49
C ALA A 962 -17.98 0.27 12.72
N PRO A 963 -18.10 1.25 11.80
CA PRO A 963 -17.63 2.62 12.07
C PRO A 963 -18.43 3.33 13.17
N LEU A 964 -19.73 3.07 13.29
CA LEU A 964 -20.60 3.64 14.34
C LEU A 964 -20.25 3.09 15.72
N GLN A 965 -19.89 1.81 15.82
CA GLN A 965 -19.46 1.21 17.08
C GLN A 965 -18.08 1.71 17.50
N LYS A 966 -17.19 1.97 16.53
CA LYS A 966 -15.82 2.40 16.78
C LYS A 966 -15.70 3.86 17.24
N ASP A 967 -16.49 4.76 16.67
CA ASP A 967 -16.46 6.19 17.01
C ASP A 967 -17.88 6.71 17.33
N PRO A 968 -18.15 7.08 18.59
CA PRO A 968 -19.43 7.66 19.01
C PRO A 968 -19.84 8.93 18.25
N HIS A 969 -18.89 9.68 17.68
CA HIS A 969 -19.15 10.92 16.94
C HIS A 969 -19.56 10.66 15.49
N VAL A 970 -19.50 9.42 15.00
CA VAL A 970 -20.03 9.07 13.69
C VAL A 970 -21.55 9.02 13.77
N ALA A 971 -22.19 9.92 13.03
CA ALA A 971 -23.64 10.03 12.90
C ALA A 971 -24.21 9.14 11.80
N GLY A 972 -23.48 8.97 10.70
CA GLY A 972 -23.92 8.18 9.55
C GLY A 972 -22.79 7.46 8.86
N VAL A 973 -23.11 6.32 8.26
CA VAL A 973 -22.23 5.50 7.45
C VAL A 973 -22.94 5.20 6.15
N PHE A 974 -22.25 5.33 5.01
CA PHE A 974 -22.78 4.86 3.73
C PHE A 974 -21.85 3.81 3.13
N GLY A 975 -22.42 2.87 2.39
CA GLY A 975 -21.72 1.75 1.79
C GLY A 975 -21.43 1.93 0.29
N CYS A 976 -20.88 0.87 -0.31
CA CYS A 976 -20.51 0.81 -1.71
C CYS A 976 -21.65 0.25 -2.57
N HIS A 977 -21.83 0.76 -3.80
CA HIS A 977 -22.75 0.17 -4.77
C HIS A 977 -21.98 -0.49 -5.92
N ILE A 978 -22.47 -1.65 -6.35
CA ILE A 978 -22.08 -2.32 -7.59
C ILE A 978 -23.31 -2.49 -8.48
N ALA A 979 -23.10 -2.68 -9.79
CA ALA A 979 -24.20 -2.89 -10.72
C ALA A 979 -24.90 -4.25 -10.51
N HIS A 980 -26.17 -4.31 -10.88
CA HIS A 980 -26.89 -5.57 -11.09
C HIS A 980 -26.23 -6.35 -12.23
N THR A 981 -26.27 -7.68 -12.14
CA THR A 981 -25.53 -8.60 -13.02
C THR A 981 -25.96 -8.54 -14.48
N ASP A 982 -27.19 -8.12 -14.73
CA ASP A 982 -27.83 -7.98 -16.04
C ASP A 982 -27.63 -6.58 -16.66
N HIS A 983 -27.02 -5.62 -15.94
CA HIS A 983 -26.78 -4.27 -16.44
C HIS A 983 -25.46 -4.15 -17.21
N GLY A 984 -25.41 -3.21 -18.17
CA GLY A 984 -24.27 -3.03 -19.08
C GLY A 984 -22.95 -2.63 -18.42
N GLN A 985 -21.84 -2.98 -19.08
CA GLN A 985 -20.47 -2.78 -18.58
C GLN A 985 -20.12 -1.31 -18.28
N LEU A 986 -20.62 -0.36 -19.08
CA LEU A 986 -20.42 1.07 -18.84
C LEU A 986 -21.04 1.53 -17.52
N THR A 987 -22.21 0.98 -17.16
CA THR A 987 -22.89 1.27 -15.89
C THR A 987 -22.09 0.70 -14.71
N ALA A 988 -21.57 -0.53 -14.83
CA ALA A 988 -20.71 -1.13 -13.81
C ALA A 988 -19.41 -0.33 -13.59
N LEU A 989 -18.81 0.16 -14.68
CA LEU A 989 -17.58 0.95 -14.62
C LEU A 989 -17.81 2.31 -13.94
N ASP A 990 -18.92 2.98 -14.19
CA ASP A 990 -19.25 4.27 -13.56
C ASP A 990 -19.37 4.13 -12.04
N LEU A 991 -20.03 3.07 -11.56
CA LEU A 991 -20.15 2.76 -10.14
C LEU A 991 -18.79 2.43 -9.53
N ASP A 992 -17.99 1.57 -10.17
CA ASP A 992 -16.63 1.27 -9.76
C ASP A 992 -15.79 2.54 -9.63
N GLN A 993 -15.82 3.43 -10.62
CA GLN A 993 -15.05 4.67 -10.60
C GLN A 993 -15.53 5.62 -9.51
N HIS A 994 -16.85 5.71 -9.31
CA HIS A 994 -17.42 6.55 -8.26
C HIS A 994 -17.00 6.06 -6.87
N PHE A 995 -17.29 4.80 -6.54
CA PHE A 995 -17.10 4.23 -5.20
C PHE A 995 -15.63 3.92 -4.86
N ASN A 996 -14.79 3.61 -5.84
CA ASN A 996 -13.35 3.42 -5.59
C ASN A 996 -12.63 4.73 -5.25
N ARG A 997 -13.09 5.90 -5.74
CA ARG A 997 -12.48 7.20 -5.40
C ARG A 997 -12.54 7.51 -3.90
N TRP A 998 -13.57 7.01 -3.21
CA TRP A 998 -13.71 7.17 -1.76
C TRP A 998 -12.61 6.47 -0.99
N ILE A 999 -12.14 5.31 -1.46
CA ILE A 999 -11.05 4.55 -0.83
C ILE A 999 -9.76 5.38 -0.81
N PHE A 1000 -9.48 6.12 -1.88
CA PHE A 1000 -8.26 6.92 -2.01
C PHE A 1000 -8.35 8.30 -1.34
N ARG A 1001 -9.53 8.91 -1.28
CA ARG A 1001 -9.70 10.29 -0.76
C ARG A 1001 -9.96 10.35 0.73
N SER A 1002 -10.74 9.42 1.28
CA SER A 1002 -11.14 9.45 2.70
C SER A 1002 -10.14 8.80 3.65
N HIS A 1003 -9.04 8.20 3.15
CA HIS A 1003 -8.06 7.45 3.93
C HIS A 1003 -8.67 6.42 4.90
N ARG A 1004 -9.92 5.99 4.66
CA ARG A 1004 -10.72 5.12 5.54
C ARG A 1004 -10.95 5.67 6.95
N GLN A 1005 -10.83 6.99 7.14
CA GLN A 1005 -11.18 7.67 8.38
C GLN A 1005 -12.60 8.27 8.27
N PRO A 1006 -13.30 8.43 9.40
CA PRO A 1006 -14.49 9.26 9.44
C PRO A 1006 -14.21 10.65 8.86
N ILE A 1007 -15.10 11.10 8.00
CA ILE A 1007 -15.10 12.43 7.39
C ILE A 1007 -15.73 13.38 8.39
N GLU A 1008 -15.00 14.43 8.73
CA GLU A 1008 -15.46 15.54 9.56
C GLU A 1008 -15.12 16.87 8.88
N LEU A 1009 -15.90 17.91 9.18
CA LEU A 1009 -15.53 19.26 8.77
C LEU A 1009 -14.56 19.85 9.78
N ASP A 1010 -13.62 20.66 9.29
CA ASP A 1010 -12.80 21.49 10.15
C ASP A 1010 -13.72 22.38 11.00
N THR A 1011 -13.33 22.66 12.26
CA THR A 1011 -14.16 23.37 13.24
C THR A 1011 -14.73 24.69 12.71
N GLU A 1012 -14.01 25.39 11.84
CA GLU A 1012 -14.48 26.65 11.25
C GLU A 1012 -15.59 26.51 10.20
N ARG A 1013 -15.71 25.32 9.60
CA ARG A 1013 -16.75 24.93 8.66
C ARG A 1013 -17.95 24.28 9.38
N GLN A 1014 -17.84 24.01 10.68
CA GLN A 1014 -18.94 23.53 11.55
C GLN A 1014 -19.86 24.69 11.99
N LYS A 1015 -20.49 25.33 11.01
CA LYS A 1015 -21.47 26.41 11.21
C LYS A 1015 -22.57 26.30 10.16
N ALA A 1016 -23.72 26.93 10.41
CA ALA A 1016 -24.89 26.84 9.53
C ALA A 1016 -24.59 27.13 8.04
N ASN A 1017 -23.68 28.07 7.76
CA ASN A 1017 -23.29 28.46 6.40
C ASN A 1017 -21.91 27.91 5.96
N GLY A 1018 -21.39 26.90 6.67
CA GLY A 1018 -20.12 26.27 6.32
C GLY A 1018 -20.16 25.64 4.92
N VAL A 1019 -19.10 25.84 4.13
CA VAL A 1019 -18.97 25.24 2.80
C VAL A 1019 -18.63 23.76 2.97
N VAL A 1020 -19.50 22.92 2.43
CA VAL A 1020 -19.33 21.46 2.39
C VAL A 1020 -19.24 21.05 0.93
N SER A 1021 -18.11 20.47 0.53
CA SER A 1021 -17.89 20.07 -0.86
C SER A 1021 -18.85 18.95 -1.28
N THR A 1022 -19.05 18.78 -2.59
CA THR A 1022 -19.88 17.69 -3.15
C THR A 1022 -19.42 16.32 -2.67
N HIS A 1023 -18.10 16.12 -2.54
CA HIS A 1023 -17.54 14.88 -2.01
C HIS A 1023 -17.81 14.75 -0.50
N GLU A 1024 -17.65 15.82 0.28
CA GLU A 1024 -17.92 15.75 1.72
C GLU A 1024 -19.39 15.53 2.03
N ARG A 1025 -20.34 16.09 1.28
CA ARG A 1025 -21.78 15.94 1.58
C ARG A 1025 -22.43 14.66 1.02
N PHE A 1026 -21.76 13.96 0.10
CA PHE A 1026 -22.37 12.77 -0.49
C PHE A 1026 -22.62 11.69 0.57
N TYR A 1027 -23.85 11.21 0.58
CA TYR A 1027 -24.40 10.17 1.44
C TYR A 1027 -25.59 9.61 0.69
N SER A 1028 -25.82 8.29 0.75
CA SER A 1028 -26.88 7.64 -0.03
C SER A 1028 -27.64 6.67 0.82
N ASP A 1029 -28.91 6.97 1.08
CA ASP A 1029 -29.82 6.10 1.85
C ASP A 1029 -30.32 4.87 1.06
N ASN A 1030 -29.75 4.62 -0.13
CA ASN A 1030 -29.86 3.33 -0.80
C ASN A 1030 -29.00 2.26 -0.12
N ASN A 1031 -27.95 2.67 0.59
CA ASN A 1031 -27.06 1.79 1.36
C ASN A 1031 -26.39 2.61 2.46
N SER A 1032 -27.10 2.83 3.56
CA SER A 1032 -26.58 3.63 4.67
C SER A 1032 -26.97 3.07 6.02
N CYS A 1033 -26.36 3.61 7.07
CA CYS A 1033 -26.73 3.36 8.45
C CYS A 1033 -26.49 4.62 9.28
N LEU A 1034 -27.52 5.10 9.95
CA LEU A 1034 -27.44 6.27 10.83
C LEU A 1034 -27.62 5.90 12.30
N ARG A 1035 -27.16 6.80 13.18
CA ARG A 1035 -27.34 6.70 14.62
C ARG A 1035 -28.64 7.38 15.06
N LYS A 1036 -29.54 6.63 15.68
CA LYS A 1036 -30.85 7.11 16.12
C LYS A 1036 -30.74 8.23 17.17
N SER A 1037 -29.80 8.13 18.11
CA SER A 1037 -29.58 9.19 19.11
C SER A 1037 -29.21 10.55 18.50
N ILE A 1038 -28.46 10.57 17.40
CA ILE A 1038 -28.11 11.81 16.69
C ILE A 1038 -29.28 12.28 15.82
N TRP A 1039 -29.96 11.36 15.14
CA TRP A 1039 -31.16 11.68 14.35
C TRP A 1039 -32.26 12.37 15.18
N LYS A 1040 -32.44 12.01 16.45
CA LYS A 1040 -33.40 12.69 17.35
C LYS A 1040 -33.16 14.20 17.47
N THR A 1041 -31.90 14.63 17.30
CA THR A 1041 -31.53 16.04 17.32
C THR A 1041 -31.52 16.69 15.93
N LEU A 1042 -31.27 15.88 14.90
CA LEU A 1042 -31.11 16.30 13.51
C LEU A 1042 -31.85 15.30 12.60
N PRO A 1043 -33.18 15.43 12.43
CA PRO A 1043 -33.94 14.56 11.54
C PRO A 1043 -33.62 14.86 10.06
N LEU A 1044 -33.97 13.94 9.15
CA LEU A 1044 -33.81 14.18 7.72
C LEU A 1044 -34.78 15.29 7.27
N PRO A 1045 -34.36 16.21 6.39
CA PRO A 1045 -35.23 17.26 5.89
C PRO A 1045 -36.31 16.70 4.95
N ASP A 1046 -37.52 17.25 5.02
CA ASP A 1046 -38.61 16.88 4.12
C ASP A 1046 -38.48 17.64 2.79
N VAL A 1047 -37.77 17.04 1.84
CA VAL A 1047 -37.53 17.57 0.49
C VAL A 1047 -37.88 16.53 -0.56
N VAL A 1048 -38.12 16.99 -1.80
CA VAL A 1048 -38.49 16.14 -2.94
C VAL A 1048 -37.32 15.23 -3.37
N TYR A 1049 -36.08 15.66 -3.16
CA TYR A 1049 -34.88 14.92 -3.55
C TYR A 1049 -33.67 15.36 -2.74
N GLY A 1050 -32.76 14.45 -2.42
CA GLY A 1050 -31.44 14.74 -1.82
C GLY A 1050 -31.48 15.06 -0.32
N GLU A 1051 -32.49 14.54 0.38
CA GLU A 1051 -32.63 14.62 1.83
C GLU A 1051 -31.41 14.06 2.57
N ASP A 1052 -30.84 12.98 2.05
CA ASP A 1052 -29.68 12.27 2.58
C ASP A 1052 -28.39 13.13 2.51
N GLN A 1053 -28.19 13.83 1.40
CA GLN A 1053 -27.07 14.75 1.21
C GLN A 1053 -27.21 16.02 2.05
N LEU A 1054 -28.44 16.55 2.21
CA LEU A 1054 -28.69 17.70 3.08
C LEU A 1054 -28.50 17.33 4.56
N TRP A 1055 -28.97 16.16 4.96
CA TRP A 1055 -28.74 15.63 6.30
C TRP A 1055 -27.25 15.42 6.56
N ALA A 1056 -26.53 14.78 5.64
CA ALA A 1056 -25.08 14.60 5.72
C ALA A 1056 -24.31 15.92 5.81
N GLN A 1057 -24.75 16.94 5.07
CA GLN A 1057 -24.22 18.29 5.18
C GLN A 1057 -24.45 18.89 6.58
N GLU A 1058 -25.66 18.72 7.13
CA GLU A 1058 -26.02 19.32 8.41
C GLU A 1058 -25.34 18.63 9.61
N ILE A 1059 -25.25 17.30 9.63
CA ILE A 1059 -24.52 16.58 10.69
C ILE A 1059 -23.05 17.03 10.73
N LEU A 1060 -22.44 17.22 9.56
CA LEU A 1060 -21.07 17.69 9.42
C LEU A 1060 -20.94 19.14 9.94
N ARG A 1061 -21.90 20.01 9.61
CA ARG A 1061 -21.96 21.39 10.12
C ARG A 1061 -22.16 21.45 11.64
N LYS A 1062 -22.76 20.42 12.24
CA LYS A 1062 -22.99 20.30 13.67
C LYS A 1062 -21.83 19.61 14.41
N GLY A 1063 -20.74 19.29 13.69
CA GLY A 1063 -19.52 18.70 14.26
C GLY A 1063 -19.55 17.19 14.43
N TYR A 1064 -20.58 16.51 13.91
CA TYR A 1064 -20.57 15.07 13.80
C TYR A 1064 -19.76 14.61 12.58
N LYS A 1065 -19.38 13.34 12.59
CA LYS A 1065 -18.63 12.70 11.51
C LYS A 1065 -19.55 11.79 10.69
N LYS A 1066 -19.13 11.47 9.48
CA LYS A 1066 -19.70 10.34 8.73
C LYS A 1066 -18.61 9.43 8.20
N ALA A 1067 -18.88 8.13 8.05
CA ALA A 1067 -17.89 7.19 7.52
C ALA A 1067 -18.34 6.57 6.19
N TYR A 1068 -17.36 6.06 5.44
CA TYR A 1068 -17.59 5.26 4.25
C TYR A 1068 -17.17 3.81 4.52
N ALA A 1069 -18.13 2.88 4.48
CA ALA A 1069 -17.89 1.45 4.67
C ALA A 1069 -17.71 0.75 3.31
N SER A 1070 -16.48 0.72 2.80
CA SER A 1070 -16.19 0.15 1.46
C SER A 1070 -16.50 -1.35 1.32
N THR A 1071 -16.65 -2.07 2.44
CA THR A 1071 -16.99 -3.51 2.50
C THR A 1071 -18.48 -3.76 2.69
N ALA A 1072 -19.27 -2.74 3.03
CA ALA A 1072 -20.72 -2.81 3.03
C ALA A 1072 -21.25 -2.58 1.61
N VAL A 1073 -21.36 -3.65 0.83
CA VAL A 1073 -21.70 -3.56 -0.60
C VAL A 1073 -23.16 -3.94 -0.85
N VAL A 1074 -23.84 -3.20 -1.71
CA VAL A 1074 -25.14 -3.59 -2.30
C VAL A 1074 -25.05 -3.63 -3.83
N ARG A 1075 -25.87 -4.48 -4.46
CA ARG A 1075 -26.17 -4.41 -5.90
C ARG A 1075 -27.30 -3.42 -6.10
N HIS A 1076 -26.98 -2.30 -6.73
CA HIS A 1076 -27.92 -1.23 -7.00
C HIS A 1076 -27.46 -0.41 -8.22
N SER A 1077 -28.18 -0.54 -9.32
CA SER A 1077 -27.97 0.22 -10.54
C SER A 1077 -29.27 0.37 -11.32
N HIS A 1078 -29.28 1.31 -12.27
CA HIS A 1078 -30.43 1.60 -13.12
C HIS A 1078 -30.01 1.75 -14.58
N GLU A 1079 -30.83 1.24 -15.50
CA GLU A 1079 -30.69 1.48 -16.95
C GLU A 1079 -31.85 2.34 -17.45
N TYR A 1080 -31.79 3.64 -17.15
CA TYR A 1080 -32.86 4.56 -17.50
C TYR A 1080 -33.00 4.74 -19.02
N GLY A 1081 -34.26 4.88 -19.45
CA GLY A 1081 -34.57 5.36 -20.78
C GLY A 1081 -34.21 6.84 -20.98
N PHE A 1082 -34.30 7.31 -22.22
CA PHE A 1082 -34.03 8.72 -22.57
C PHE A 1082 -34.93 9.67 -21.77
N ARG A 1083 -36.25 9.43 -21.76
CA ARG A 1083 -37.24 10.30 -21.11
C ARG A 1083 -37.00 10.37 -19.60
N GLU A 1084 -36.83 9.22 -18.96
CA GLU A 1084 -36.55 9.13 -17.51
C GLU A 1084 -35.28 9.88 -17.15
N THR A 1085 -34.22 9.73 -17.96
CA THR A 1085 -32.96 10.46 -17.76
C THR A 1085 -33.15 11.98 -17.82
N VAL A 1086 -33.97 12.48 -18.76
CA VAL A 1086 -34.29 13.92 -18.84
C VAL A 1086 -35.03 14.39 -17.59
N VAL A 1087 -36.03 13.64 -17.14
CA VAL A 1087 -36.87 14.00 -15.99
C VAL A 1087 -36.09 13.97 -14.68
N ARG A 1088 -35.27 12.94 -14.46
CA ARG A 1088 -34.37 12.86 -13.29
C ARG A 1088 -33.35 13.98 -13.30
N ALA A 1089 -32.73 14.27 -14.44
CA ALA A 1089 -31.79 15.37 -14.55
C ALA A 1089 -32.47 16.73 -14.26
N ASN A 1090 -33.71 16.94 -14.70
CA ASN A 1090 -34.48 18.13 -14.34
C ASN A 1090 -34.71 18.23 -12.82
N THR A 1091 -35.10 17.13 -12.17
CA THR A 1091 -35.29 17.07 -10.71
C THR A 1091 -33.98 17.33 -9.95
N GLU A 1092 -32.89 16.68 -10.35
CA GLU A 1092 -31.54 16.91 -9.82
C GLU A 1092 -31.16 18.39 -9.95
N TRP A 1093 -31.45 19.02 -11.09
CA TRP A 1093 -31.13 20.42 -11.31
C TRP A 1093 -31.81 21.34 -10.30
N HIS A 1094 -33.10 21.14 -10.06
CA HIS A 1094 -33.84 21.93 -9.08
C HIS A 1094 -33.26 21.77 -7.68
N PHE A 1095 -32.92 20.55 -7.27
CA PHE A 1095 -32.23 20.31 -6.00
C PHE A 1095 -30.89 21.05 -5.91
N TYR A 1096 -29.99 20.83 -6.88
CA TYR A 1096 -28.65 21.45 -6.86
C TYR A 1096 -28.70 22.97 -6.92
N ASN A 1097 -29.63 23.54 -7.68
CA ASN A 1097 -29.77 24.99 -7.81
C ASN A 1097 -30.47 25.62 -6.61
N GLN A 1098 -31.61 25.08 -6.16
CA GLN A 1098 -32.44 25.69 -5.11
C GLN A 1098 -31.90 25.41 -3.70
N MET A 1099 -31.42 24.19 -3.45
CA MET A 1099 -30.99 23.77 -2.10
C MET A 1099 -29.49 23.95 -1.87
N LEU A 1100 -28.67 23.87 -2.92
CA LEU A 1100 -27.20 23.87 -2.79
C LEU A 1100 -26.52 25.07 -3.48
N GLY A 1101 -27.26 25.87 -4.26
CA GLY A 1101 -26.73 27.04 -4.97
C GLY A 1101 -25.72 26.71 -6.08
N GLU A 1102 -25.72 25.47 -6.58
CA GLU A 1102 -24.76 25.01 -7.59
C GLU A 1102 -25.22 25.33 -9.02
N LYS A 1103 -24.29 25.87 -9.81
CA LYS A 1103 -24.55 26.22 -11.22
C LYS A 1103 -24.28 25.02 -12.13
N LEU A 1104 -25.35 24.35 -12.53
CA LEU A 1104 -25.32 23.30 -13.56
C LEU A 1104 -25.40 23.90 -14.98
N PRO A 1105 -25.12 23.12 -16.04
CA PRO A 1105 -25.12 23.61 -17.42
C PRO A 1105 -26.45 24.27 -17.82
N THR A 1106 -26.40 25.54 -18.21
CA THR A 1106 -27.57 26.32 -18.66
C THR A 1106 -27.43 26.88 -20.08
N THR A 1107 -26.25 26.75 -20.69
CA THR A 1107 -25.98 27.15 -22.07
C THR A 1107 -25.74 25.96 -22.99
N LYS A 1108 -26.03 26.11 -24.29
CA LYS A 1108 -25.78 25.06 -25.30
C LYS A 1108 -24.30 24.64 -25.36
N GLN A 1109 -23.38 25.58 -25.12
CA GLN A 1109 -21.94 25.31 -25.09
C GLN A 1109 -21.54 24.44 -23.89
N GLN A 1110 -22.09 24.72 -22.71
CA GLN A 1110 -21.83 23.90 -21.51
C GLN A 1110 -22.42 22.49 -21.64
N VAL A 1111 -23.61 22.38 -22.25
CA VAL A 1111 -24.23 21.09 -22.59
C VAL A 1111 -23.33 20.27 -23.51
N LEU A 1112 -22.82 20.87 -24.59
CA LEU A 1112 -21.91 20.21 -25.53
C LEU A 1112 -20.64 19.73 -24.82
N GLN A 1113 -20.00 20.60 -24.03
CA GLN A 1113 -18.79 20.26 -23.28
C GLN A 1113 -19.02 19.11 -22.28
N MET A 1114 -20.18 19.05 -21.63
CA MET A 1114 -20.52 17.97 -20.69
C MET A 1114 -20.65 16.62 -21.43
N VAL A 1115 -21.32 16.62 -22.59
CA VAL A 1115 -21.48 15.41 -23.42
C VAL A 1115 -20.11 14.96 -23.96
N GLU A 1116 -19.31 15.87 -24.50
CA GLU A 1116 -17.98 15.56 -25.04
C GLU A 1116 -17.05 14.97 -23.99
N ARG A 1117 -17.00 15.55 -22.78
CA ARG A 1117 -16.19 15.01 -21.66
C ARG A 1117 -16.64 13.61 -21.25
N SER A 1118 -17.95 13.37 -21.21
CA SER A 1118 -18.50 12.07 -20.82
C SER A 1118 -18.19 11.00 -21.88
N CYS A 1119 -18.40 11.32 -23.16
CA CYS A 1119 -18.05 10.41 -24.27
C CYS A 1119 -16.53 10.12 -24.35
N ALA A 1120 -15.67 11.11 -24.05
CA ALA A 1120 -14.23 10.89 -24.03
C ALA A 1120 -13.82 9.88 -22.93
N SER A 1121 -14.49 9.93 -21.78
CA SER A 1121 -14.32 8.94 -20.71
C SER A 1121 -14.76 7.54 -21.15
N ASP A 1122 -15.90 7.43 -21.84
CA ASP A 1122 -16.41 6.15 -22.34
C ASP A 1122 -15.48 5.53 -23.41
N LEU A 1123 -14.91 6.36 -24.30
CA LEU A 1123 -13.91 5.89 -25.28
C LEU A 1123 -12.61 5.40 -24.61
N GLN A 1124 -12.19 6.06 -23.53
CA GLN A 1124 -11.04 5.58 -22.75
C GLN A 1124 -11.36 4.26 -22.03
N ALA A 1125 -12.61 4.08 -21.59
CA ALA A 1125 -13.08 2.81 -21.05
C ALA A 1125 -13.03 1.69 -22.09
N GLN A 1126 -13.51 1.91 -23.31
CA GLN A 1126 -13.45 0.91 -24.39
C GLN A 1126 -12.02 0.41 -24.67
N LYS A 1127 -11.01 1.30 -24.61
CA LYS A 1127 -9.60 0.89 -24.75
C LYS A 1127 -9.12 -0.08 -23.66
N SER A 1128 -9.71 0.02 -22.47
CA SER A 1128 -9.39 -0.82 -21.32
C SER A 1128 -10.28 -2.07 -21.27
N TYR A 1129 -11.42 -2.06 -21.98
CA TYR A 1129 -12.47 -3.07 -21.96
C TYR A 1129 -13.00 -3.30 -23.39
N PRO A 1130 -12.40 -4.24 -24.16
CA PRO A 1130 -12.69 -4.44 -25.58
C PRO A 1130 -14.13 -4.89 -25.89
N ASP A 1131 -14.84 -5.43 -24.91
CA ASP A 1131 -16.22 -5.94 -25.04
C ASP A 1131 -17.27 -4.82 -25.16
N ILE A 1132 -16.88 -3.56 -24.89
CA ILE A 1132 -17.75 -2.39 -25.08
C ILE A 1132 -17.90 -2.14 -26.58
N SER A 1133 -19.09 -2.42 -27.12
CA SER A 1133 -19.37 -2.23 -28.54
C SER A 1133 -19.58 -0.75 -28.89
N ASP A 1134 -19.41 -0.42 -30.18
CA ASP A 1134 -19.71 0.94 -30.67
C ASP A 1134 -21.21 1.29 -30.52
N ASP A 1135 -22.08 0.29 -30.56
CA ASP A 1135 -23.51 0.46 -30.31
C ASP A 1135 -23.79 0.84 -28.85
N ASP A 1136 -23.06 0.28 -27.89
CA ASP A 1136 -23.17 0.63 -26.47
C ASP A 1136 -22.73 2.07 -26.23
N LEU A 1137 -21.63 2.50 -26.87
CA LEU A 1137 -21.18 3.89 -26.83
C LEU A 1137 -22.22 4.85 -27.43
N MET A 1138 -22.86 4.47 -28.54
CA MET A 1138 -23.92 5.27 -29.17
C MET A 1138 -25.16 5.38 -28.28
N LYS A 1139 -25.59 4.28 -27.65
CA LYS A 1139 -26.68 4.31 -26.65
C LYS A 1139 -26.31 5.21 -25.47
N ARG A 1140 -25.10 5.08 -24.91
CA ARG A 1140 -24.64 5.89 -23.78
C ARG A 1140 -24.55 7.38 -24.11
N ARG A 1141 -24.06 7.73 -25.31
CA ARG A 1141 -24.06 9.11 -25.82
C ARG A 1141 -25.45 9.74 -25.85
N ARG A 1142 -26.48 8.99 -26.25
CA ARG A 1142 -27.88 9.47 -26.22
C ARG A 1142 -28.34 9.77 -24.80
N LEU A 1143 -27.93 8.98 -23.80
CA LEU A 1143 -28.25 9.22 -22.39
C LEU A 1143 -27.47 10.41 -21.81
N HIS A 1144 -26.20 10.58 -22.15
CA HIS A 1144 -25.43 11.79 -21.77
C HIS A 1144 -26.09 13.05 -22.32
N PHE A 1145 -26.55 13.00 -23.57
CA PHE A 1145 -27.31 14.08 -24.18
C PHE A 1145 -28.66 14.31 -23.46
N ALA A 1146 -29.39 13.25 -23.15
CA ALA A 1146 -30.65 13.31 -22.38
C ALA A 1146 -30.45 14.03 -21.03
N ARG A 1147 -29.42 13.65 -20.28
CA ARG A 1147 -29.07 14.26 -18.99
C ARG A 1147 -28.76 15.75 -19.15
N ALA A 1148 -27.94 16.08 -20.15
CA ALA A 1148 -27.58 17.47 -20.44
C ALA A 1148 -28.79 18.31 -20.86
N CYS A 1149 -29.72 17.73 -21.62
CA CYS A 1149 -30.99 18.36 -21.98
C CYS A 1149 -31.88 18.61 -20.75
N GLY A 1150 -31.96 17.66 -19.82
CA GLY A 1150 -32.71 17.85 -18.56
C GLY A 1150 -32.22 19.06 -17.76
N TYR A 1151 -30.90 19.17 -17.57
CA TYR A 1151 -30.28 20.34 -16.94
C TYR A 1151 -30.54 21.65 -17.69
N TYR A 1152 -30.38 21.62 -19.02
CA TYR A 1152 -30.60 22.80 -19.86
C TYR A 1152 -32.05 23.30 -19.83
N LEU A 1153 -33.04 22.38 -19.88
CA LEU A 1153 -34.46 22.72 -19.85
C LEU A 1153 -34.87 23.31 -18.50
N ALA A 1154 -34.39 22.71 -17.39
CA ALA A 1154 -34.62 23.22 -16.05
C ALA A 1154 -34.04 24.64 -15.88
N GLY A 1155 -32.79 24.85 -16.31
CA GLY A 1155 -32.13 26.16 -16.24
C GLY A 1155 -32.73 27.25 -17.14
N ARG A 1156 -33.59 26.91 -18.09
CA ARG A 1156 -34.33 27.86 -18.94
C ARG A 1156 -35.74 28.17 -18.44
N GLY A 1157 -36.11 27.68 -17.25
CA GLY A 1157 -37.44 27.91 -16.67
C GLY A 1157 -38.57 27.13 -17.36
N ARG A 1158 -38.25 26.09 -18.16
CA ARG A 1158 -39.25 25.22 -18.77
C ARG A 1158 -39.61 24.07 -17.84
N GLY A 1159 -40.46 24.39 -16.85
CA GLY A 1159 -41.28 23.48 -16.05
C GLY A 1159 -40.54 22.56 -15.07
N GLU A 1160 -41.14 22.39 -13.89
CA GLU A 1160 -40.96 21.17 -13.09
C GLU A 1160 -41.45 19.99 -13.94
N MET A 1161 -40.54 19.27 -14.60
CA MET A 1161 -40.92 18.00 -15.21
C MET A 1161 -41.03 16.99 -14.07
N ARG A 1162 -42.25 16.73 -13.59
CA ARG A 1162 -42.48 15.70 -12.58
C ARG A 1162 -42.25 14.30 -13.19
N PRO A 1163 -41.64 13.37 -12.43
CA PRO A 1163 -41.46 11.96 -12.79
C PRO A 1163 -42.68 11.31 -13.43
#